data_AF-A0AAU0T4N7-F1
#
_entry.id   AF-A0AAU0T4N7-F1
#
_cell.length_a   1.000
_cell.length_b   1.000
_cell.length_c   1.000
_cell.angle_alpha   90.00
_cell.angle_beta   90.00
_cell.angle_gamma   90.00
#
_symmetry.space_group_name_H-M   'P 1'
#
loop_
_entity.id
_entity.type
_entity.pdbx_description
1 polymer ?
#
loop_
_entity_poly.entity_id
_entity_poly.type
_entity_poly.pdbx_seq_one_letter_code
_entity_poly.pdbx_strand_id
1 'polypeptide(L)'
;MPILNTQKKFTLTVAQQTTRYDLQVFEFSGKESLNQPYCFEIDVVIDCHFLDLDDYLHKSAYLCFDDGQDYGVHGVIHEFVQGETRLNMTHYHLKLMPTLFYLSHRTNQRIFQHLTVKEIIAEVLKEHGILTDRYRLEVVGAFEPREYCTQYKESDLQFIQRLCEEEGIHFHFEHSQNHHTVVFSDTNKGFKHFPTPITFAPDNGLNPETVAVKSFSVGVQSKPSRVTRRQYDFVTSNESMDVAFKGYDPETWTRFQVLEDFDYPAPFTSQEHNRWLAIKALERLQVDARLARGTSDQPMLLSGHVFTLEDHLVADWNAAWLLLDIKHRGRQPQVMEAFRSQAPAAAADGFTQGYRNTFTAIPERVTFRPALEHPKPLVLVSQTATVTGPQGEEIYCDEYGRVKVRLRWDRSGSANEQSSRWVRVASSWAGKGYGSQIIPRVGMEVQISYDEGDPDSPIVTGCLFNTVNTVPSPLPANKTQSVFKTLSYPGGGGSNVLEIEDRKGRERIFLQAQRDFMTHALNDHTIEVDNEQRTHVKANAYREFHAEEHHTTHGLRKTQLNADDSLSVAGSINTQAGTTFVVRAGQSAQVQAGAQVVIDAGAQLTLSCGGQHLVLTPAGIFSSSLIVLGGVPIPGTPPAIHPPQLPGESEPQAAGRLMTLPLSLPEFAWEHEPEPVEVLPEPVVCENCLLRARNQAQGTVGRTLPSAV
;
A
#
# COMPACT_ATOMS: atom_id res chain seq x y z
N MET A 1 47.88 2.87 60.29
CA MET A 1 46.71 3.76 60.18
C MET A 1 46.84 4.50 58.86
N PRO A 2 46.24 4.02 57.76
CA PRO A 2 46.20 4.83 56.55
C PRO A 2 45.24 6.00 56.80
N ILE A 3 45.68 7.20 56.44
CA ILE A 3 44.87 8.42 56.48
C ILE A 3 43.75 8.20 55.46
N LEU A 4 42.55 7.87 55.95
CA LEU A 4 41.34 7.81 55.14
C LEU A 4 41.09 9.21 54.59
N ASN A 5 41.31 9.37 53.29
CA ASN A 5 40.97 10.58 52.58
C ASN A 5 39.44 10.76 52.68
N THR A 6 38.99 11.77 53.44
CA THR A 6 37.58 12.06 53.80
C THR A 6 36.87 12.95 52.78
N GLN A 7 37.34 13.02 51.54
CA GLN A 7 36.70 13.80 50.48
C GLN A 7 35.61 12.97 49.77
N LYS A 8 34.39 13.54 49.70
CA LYS A 8 33.25 12.99 48.96
C LYS A 8 33.56 13.06 47.45
N LYS A 9 33.95 11.94 46.85
CA LYS A 9 34.31 11.81 45.43
C LYS A 9 33.12 11.75 44.48
N PHE A 10 31.96 11.30 44.96
CA PHE A 10 30.75 11.17 44.14
C PHE A 10 29.62 12.04 44.70
N THR A 11 29.01 12.82 43.82
CA THR A 11 27.90 13.72 44.16
C THR A 11 26.75 13.55 43.19
N LEU A 12 25.53 13.74 43.67
CA LEU A 12 24.31 13.74 42.84
C LEU A 12 23.61 15.08 42.99
N THR A 13 23.53 15.82 41.90
CA THR A 13 22.84 17.12 41.87
C THR A 13 21.50 16.96 41.14
N VAL A 14 20.39 17.20 41.82
CA VAL A 14 19.04 17.15 41.23
C VAL A 14 18.57 18.57 40.89
N ALA A 15 18.10 18.76 39.66
CA ALA A 15 17.59 20.04 39.21
C ALA A 15 16.34 20.46 40.00
N GLN A 16 16.26 21.74 40.38
CA GLN A 16 15.12 22.31 41.12
C GLN A 16 14.79 21.49 42.39
N GLN A 17 15.82 21.08 43.12
CA GLN A 17 15.66 20.35 44.36
C GLN A 17 14.85 21.20 45.37
N THR A 18 13.69 20.69 45.76
CA THR A 18 12.74 21.33 46.68
C THR A 18 13.16 21.15 48.14
N THR A 19 14.02 20.18 48.43
CA THR A 19 14.42 19.81 49.79
C THR A 19 15.76 20.43 50.21
N ARG A 20 15.91 20.65 51.53
CA ARG A 20 17.19 21.08 52.14
C ARG A 20 18.18 19.93 52.36
N TYR A 21 17.83 18.71 51.93
CA TYR A 21 18.57 17.50 52.26
C TYR A 21 19.60 17.16 51.18
N ASP A 22 20.84 16.93 51.57
CA ASP A 22 21.94 16.53 50.68
C ASP A 22 21.78 15.04 50.30
N LEU A 23 21.67 14.74 49.00
CA LEU A 23 21.60 13.36 48.48
C LEU A 23 23.01 12.77 48.43
N GLN A 24 23.39 12.03 49.46
CA GLN A 24 24.75 11.52 49.57
C GLN A 24 24.87 10.17 48.86
N VAL A 25 25.66 10.13 47.78
CA VAL A 25 25.88 8.91 46.98
C VAL A 25 26.67 7.88 47.80
N PHE A 26 26.07 6.71 48.01
CA PHE A 26 26.69 5.58 48.69
C PHE A 26 27.35 4.63 47.70
N GLU A 27 26.61 4.22 46.67
CA GLU A 27 27.06 3.33 45.61
C GLU A 27 26.33 3.69 44.31
N PHE A 28 26.97 3.44 43.17
CA PHE A 28 26.26 3.41 41.90
C PHE A 28 26.81 2.32 40.98
N SER A 29 25.93 1.81 40.12
CA SER A 29 26.24 0.91 39.02
C SER A 29 25.59 1.43 37.76
N GLY A 30 26.40 1.77 36.77
CA GLY A 30 25.94 2.31 35.49
C GLY A 30 26.30 1.42 34.32
N LYS A 31 25.43 1.32 33.33
CA LYS A 31 25.76 0.76 32.02
C LYS A 31 25.44 1.79 30.95
N GLU A 32 26.41 2.02 30.07
CA GLU A 32 26.23 2.74 28.81
C GLU A 32 26.79 1.90 27.66
N SER A 33 26.21 2.09 26.47
CA SER A 33 26.61 1.39 25.27
C SER A 33 26.19 2.17 24.04
N LEU A 34 26.94 2.04 22.95
CA LEU A 34 26.49 2.56 21.66
C LEU A 34 25.13 1.96 21.29
N ASN A 35 24.25 2.80 20.73
CA ASN A 35 22.91 2.45 20.27
C ASN A 35 21.94 1.95 21.36
N GLN A 36 22.26 2.17 22.64
CA GLN A 36 21.40 1.80 23.75
C GLN A 36 21.26 2.97 24.74
N PRO A 37 20.06 3.23 25.29
CA PRO A 37 19.90 4.16 26.41
C PRO A 37 20.75 3.71 27.61
N TYR A 38 21.55 4.61 28.18
CA TYR A 38 22.26 4.31 29.42
C TYR A 38 21.29 4.18 30.61
N CYS A 39 21.72 3.44 31.62
CA CYS A 39 21.00 3.31 32.89
C CYS A 39 21.99 3.34 34.04
N PHE A 40 21.81 4.27 34.98
CA PHE A 40 22.58 4.36 36.20
C PHE A 40 21.67 4.10 37.41
N GLU A 41 21.94 3.00 38.09
CA GLU A 41 21.36 2.65 39.37
C GLU A 41 22.22 3.29 40.47
N ILE A 42 21.60 4.13 41.30
CA ILE A 42 22.30 4.96 42.28
C ILE A 42 21.62 4.76 43.63
N ASP A 43 22.42 4.36 44.61
CA ASP A 43 22.00 4.27 46.00
C ASP A 43 22.47 5.52 46.73
N VAL A 44 21.51 6.26 47.29
CA VAL A 44 21.74 7.48 48.06
C VAL A 44 21.25 7.33 49.49
N VAL A 45 21.90 8.05 50.40
CA VAL A 45 21.55 8.10 51.81
C VAL A 45 21.18 9.53 52.17
N ILE A 46 20.06 9.68 52.88
CA ILE A 46 19.54 10.98 53.31
C ILE A 46 19.23 10.93 54.81
N ASP A 47 19.64 11.98 55.53
CA ASP A 47 19.22 12.25 56.91
C ASP A 47 17.83 12.89 56.91
N CYS A 48 16.82 12.12 56.51
CA CYS A 48 15.43 12.54 56.53
C CYS A 48 14.48 11.38 56.89
N HIS A 49 13.39 11.73 57.56
CA HIS A 49 12.35 10.78 57.99
C HIS A 49 11.23 10.60 56.95
N PHE A 50 11.10 11.57 56.03
CA PHE A 50 10.09 11.55 54.98
C PHE A 50 10.59 12.35 53.76
N LEU A 51 10.39 11.77 52.58
CA LEU A 51 10.64 12.40 51.30
C LEU A 51 9.46 12.09 50.38
N ASP A 52 8.88 13.11 49.75
CA ASP A 52 7.88 12.90 48.71
C ASP A 52 8.60 12.40 47.45
N LEU A 53 8.37 11.14 47.07
CA LEU A 53 9.08 10.50 45.96
C LEU A 53 8.61 11.05 44.60
N ASP A 54 7.34 11.44 44.50
CA ASP A 54 6.75 11.98 43.27
C ASP A 54 7.42 13.30 42.87
N ASP A 55 7.92 14.03 43.88
CA ASP A 55 8.68 15.28 43.75
C ASP A 55 10.03 15.08 43.06
N TYR A 56 10.54 13.85 42.93
CA TYR A 56 11.83 13.53 42.28
C TYR A 56 11.67 12.88 40.91
N LEU A 57 10.53 12.25 40.64
CA LEU A 57 10.27 11.61 39.36
C LEU A 57 10.30 12.64 38.23
N HIS A 58 10.87 12.28 37.08
CA HIS A 58 11.01 13.16 35.91
C HIS A 58 11.93 14.38 36.09
N LYS A 59 12.55 14.58 37.26
CA LYS A 59 13.56 15.63 37.43
C LYS A 59 14.89 15.22 36.82
N SER A 60 15.55 16.19 36.20
CA SER A 60 16.93 16.01 35.72
C SER A 60 17.89 15.89 36.90
N ALA A 61 18.91 15.04 36.77
CA ALA A 61 19.98 14.94 37.74
C ALA A 61 21.33 14.68 37.08
N TYR A 62 22.41 15.10 37.75
CA TYR A 62 23.79 14.89 37.33
C TYR A 62 24.54 14.10 38.39
N LEU A 63 24.99 12.89 38.03
CA LEU A 63 25.87 12.06 38.85
C LEU A 63 27.32 12.36 38.46
N CYS A 64 28.09 12.90 39.39
CA CYS A 64 29.51 13.18 39.23
C CYS A 64 30.39 12.01 39.68
N PHE A 65 31.42 11.70 38.90
CA PHE A 65 32.40 10.63 39.17
C PHE A 65 33.69 11.13 39.84
N ASP A 66 33.90 12.44 39.96
CA ASP A 66 35.12 13.01 40.50
C ASP A 66 34.93 14.21 41.43
N ASP A 67 35.98 14.54 42.20
CA ASP A 67 36.01 15.65 43.15
C ASP A 67 35.95 17.03 42.45
N GLY A 68 36.29 17.11 41.16
CA GLY A 68 36.34 18.33 40.36
C GLY A 68 34.99 18.79 39.79
N GLN A 69 33.96 17.94 39.82
CA GLN A 69 32.66 18.17 39.18
C GLN A 69 32.68 18.26 37.65
N ASP A 70 33.76 17.80 37.01
CA ASP A 70 33.95 17.94 35.58
C ASP A 70 33.45 16.72 34.80
N TYR A 71 33.36 15.54 35.44
CA TYR A 71 33.04 14.29 34.77
C TYR A 71 31.89 13.54 35.43
N GLY A 72 30.91 13.16 34.62
CA GLY A 72 29.70 12.56 35.14
C GLY A 72 28.62 12.39 34.09
N VAL A 73 27.51 11.81 34.53
CA VAL A 73 26.36 11.48 33.67
C VAL A 73 25.16 12.29 34.10
N HIS A 74 24.67 13.10 33.16
CA HIS A 74 23.37 13.75 33.27
C HIS A 74 22.28 12.82 32.74
N GLY A 75 21.17 12.69 33.46
CA GLY A 75 19.94 12.04 32.99
C GLY A 75 18.69 12.59 33.65
N VAL A 76 17.61 11.82 33.60
CA VAL A 76 16.33 12.08 34.26
C VAL A 76 16.00 10.92 35.19
N ILE A 77 15.49 11.22 36.37
CA ILE A 77 15.09 10.21 37.36
C ILE A 77 13.84 9.48 36.85
N HIS A 78 14.02 8.21 36.51
CA HIS A 78 12.96 7.34 35.98
C HIS A 78 12.30 6.47 37.05
N GLU A 79 13.04 6.14 38.09
CA GLU A 79 12.56 5.34 39.23
C GLU A 79 13.18 5.92 40.51
N PHE A 80 12.41 5.99 41.58
CA PHE A 80 12.86 6.47 42.87
C PHE A 80 12.16 5.67 43.98
N VAL A 81 12.91 4.85 44.70
CA VAL A 81 12.41 3.87 45.65
C VAL A 81 12.98 4.16 47.03
N GLN A 82 12.11 4.25 48.04
CA GLN A 82 12.54 4.30 49.43
C GLN A 82 12.86 2.88 49.93
N GLY A 83 14.08 2.70 50.41
CA GLY A 83 14.56 1.48 51.06
C GLY A 83 14.39 1.51 52.58
N GLU A 84 15.25 0.78 53.29
CA GLU A 84 15.22 0.71 54.76
C GLU A 84 15.67 2.02 55.42
N THR A 85 15.00 2.39 56.51
CA THR A 85 15.42 3.48 57.42
C THR A 85 16.07 2.87 58.66
N ARG A 86 17.28 3.32 58.99
CA ARG A 86 17.99 2.91 60.22
C ARG A 86 18.75 4.10 60.80
N LEU A 87 18.67 4.28 62.12
CA LEU A 87 19.41 5.31 62.88
C LEU A 87 19.30 6.73 62.26
N ASN A 88 18.08 7.13 61.87
CA ASN A 88 17.73 8.40 61.22
C ASN A 88 18.25 8.62 59.78
N MET A 89 18.95 7.62 59.21
CA MET A 89 19.31 7.61 57.79
C MET A 89 18.35 6.72 57.01
N THR A 90 17.85 7.21 55.88
CA THR A 90 17.01 6.43 54.97
C THR A 90 17.76 6.18 53.66
N HIS A 91 17.77 4.92 53.22
CA HIS A 91 18.31 4.55 51.91
C HIS A 91 17.28 4.82 50.82
N TYR A 92 17.73 5.36 49.70
CA TYR A 92 16.92 5.46 48.48
C TYR A 92 17.69 4.88 47.31
N HIS A 93 16.97 4.18 46.45
CA HIS A 93 17.47 3.66 45.19
C HIS A 93 16.83 4.45 44.06
N LEU A 94 17.63 4.91 43.11
CA LEU A 94 17.12 5.66 41.96
C LEU A 94 17.75 5.19 40.65
N LYS A 95 16.96 5.28 39.57
CA LYS A 95 17.41 5.02 38.21
C LYS A 95 17.49 6.32 37.42
N LEU A 96 18.69 6.65 36.96
CA LEU A 96 18.98 7.79 36.12
C LEU A 96 19.15 7.33 34.66
N MET A 97 18.29 7.81 33.77
CA MET A 97 18.20 7.38 32.37
C MET A 97 18.08 8.59 31.42
N PRO A 98 18.39 8.47 30.12
CA PRO A 98 18.21 9.58 29.18
C PRO A 98 16.73 9.88 28.94
N THR A 99 16.42 11.11 28.54
CA THR A 99 15.08 11.52 28.10
C THR A 99 14.59 10.65 26.94
N LEU A 100 15.50 10.16 26.09
CA LEU A 100 15.20 9.23 25.00
C LEU A 100 14.49 7.96 25.48
N PHE A 101 14.71 7.52 26.72
CA PHE A 101 14.06 6.32 27.25
C PHE A 101 12.54 6.46 27.39
N TYR A 102 11.99 7.68 27.53
CA TYR A 102 10.54 7.88 27.59
C TYR A 102 9.81 7.41 26.33
N LEU A 103 10.49 7.38 25.19
CA LEU A 103 9.94 6.86 23.93
C LEU A 103 9.59 5.37 24.01
N SER A 104 10.14 4.62 24.99
CA SER A 104 9.76 3.22 25.23
C SER A 104 8.32 3.06 25.71
N HIS A 105 7.73 4.10 26.31
CA HIS A 105 6.39 4.08 26.90
C HIS A 105 5.27 4.46 25.93
N ARG A 106 5.60 4.88 24.70
CA ARG A 106 4.61 5.20 23.65
C ARG A 106 4.72 4.21 22.49
N THR A 107 3.68 3.38 22.33
CA THR A 107 3.52 2.46 21.19
C THR A 107 2.53 3.02 20.18
N ASN A 108 2.84 2.90 18.89
CA ASN A 108 2.04 3.51 17.83
C ASN A 108 1.84 2.62 16.60
N GLN A 109 0.90 3.04 15.74
CA GLN A 109 0.59 2.51 14.42
C GLN A 109 0.37 3.69 13.48
N ARG A 110 1.34 3.97 12.62
CA ARG A 110 1.34 5.12 11.70
C ARG A 110 2.28 4.92 10.53
N ILE A 111 2.09 5.75 9.50
CA ILE A 111 2.85 5.70 8.26
C ILE A 111 3.54 7.05 8.05
N PHE A 112 4.81 7.00 7.67
CA PHE A 112 5.61 8.12 7.18
C PHE A 112 5.82 7.95 5.67
N GLN A 113 5.61 9.01 4.89
CA GLN A 113 5.69 8.96 3.44
C GLN A 113 6.57 10.08 2.92
N HIS A 114 7.44 9.76 1.96
CA HIS A 114 8.34 10.69 1.29
C HIS A 114 9.28 11.44 2.24
N LEU A 115 9.66 10.80 3.35
CA LEU A 115 10.60 11.32 4.33
C LEU A 115 11.86 10.46 4.38
N THR A 116 13.00 11.10 4.56
CA THR A 116 14.26 10.44 4.88
C THR A 116 14.24 9.92 6.31
N VAL A 117 15.08 8.92 6.62
CA VAL A 117 15.20 8.39 7.98
C VAL A 117 15.58 9.47 9.00
N LYS A 118 16.39 10.46 8.60
CA LYS A 118 16.76 11.61 9.46
C LYS A 118 15.55 12.46 9.83
N GLU A 119 14.68 12.73 8.86
CA GLU A 119 13.45 13.50 9.06
C GLU A 119 12.47 12.74 9.94
N ILE A 120 12.32 11.42 9.73
CA ILE A 120 11.48 10.56 10.57
C ILE A 120 11.98 10.56 12.02
N ILE A 121 13.28 10.34 12.25
CA ILE A 121 13.86 10.39 13.60
C ILE A 121 13.63 11.76 14.25
N ALA A 122 13.89 12.85 13.53
CA ALA A 122 13.67 14.20 14.03
C ALA A 122 12.20 14.48 14.40
N GLU A 123 11.25 14.01 13.58
CA GLU A 123 9.81 14.14 13.84
C GLU A 123 9.40 13.40 15.11
N VAL A 124 9.84 12.14 15.27
CA VAL A 124 9.55 11.33 16.46
C VAL A 124 10.15 11.96 17.72
N LEU A 125 11.41 12.44 17.66
CA LEU A 125 12.06 13.13 18.78
C LEU A 125 11.31 14.41 19.18
N LYS A 126 10.89 15.21 18.20
CA LYS A 126 10.14 16.45 18.41
C LYS A 126 8.80 16.22 19.10
N GLU A 127 8.10 15.14 18.77
CA GLU A 127 6.84 14.76 19.44
C GLU A 127 7.01 14.48 20.94
N HIS A 128 8.19 14.05 21.36
CA HIS A 128 8.56 13.82 22.76
C HIS A 128 9.24 15.03 23.41
N GLY A 129 9.22 16.20 22.76
CA GLY A 129 9.82 17.43 23.28
C GLY A 129 11.35 17.44 23.27
N ILE A 130 12.00 16.50 22.56
CA ILE A 130 13.45 16.46 22.39
C ILE A 130 13.78 17.36 21.18
N LEU A 131 14.15 18.61 21.47
CA LEU A 131 14.42 19.64 20.47
C LEU A 131 15.90 19.65 20.04
N THR A 132 16.23 20.49 19.05
CA THR A 132 17.55 20.55 18.40
C THR A 132 18.73 20.92 19.33
N ASP A 133 18.46 21.42 20.54
CA ASP A 133 19.49 21.63 21.57
C ASP A 133 19.83 20.35 22.36
N ARG A 134 19.04 19.28 22.19
CA ARG A 134 19.15 17.99 22.91
C ARG A 134 19.45 16.80 22.00
N TYR A 135 19.50 17.00 20.69
CA TYR A 135 19.99 15.98 19.75
C TYR A 135 20.83 16.60 18.62
N ARG A 136 21.75 15.81 18.06
CA ARG A 136 22.49 16.16 16.84
C ARG A 136 22.37 15.04 15.81
N LEU A 137 22.12 15.41 14.55
CA LEU A 137 22.10 14.48 13.42
C LEU A 137 23.35 14.76 12.55
N GLU A 138 24.44 14.09 12.84
CA GLU A 138 25.74 14.20 12.14
C GLU A 138 25.88 13.11 11.07
N VAL A 139 24.82 12.95 10.28
CA VAL A 139 24.72 11.88 9.30
C VAL A 139 25.17 12.41 7.94
N VAL A 140 26.28 11.90 7.40
CA VAL A 140 26.93 12.40 6.18
C VAL A 140 26.36 11.75 4.92
N GLY A 141 25.96 10.48 4.99
CA GLY A 141 25.40 9.75 3.87
C GLY A 141 24.16 10.43 3.27
N ALA A 142 24.00 10.26 1.96
CA ALA A 142 22.77 10.59 1.25
C ALA A 142 21.77 9.44 1.47
N PHE A 143 20.73 9.70 2.27
CA PHE A 143 19.64 8.75 2.50
C PHE A 143 18.49 9.15 1.60
N GLU A 144 18.05 8.25 0.73
CA GLU A 144 16.90 8.48 -0.13
C GLU A 144 15.62 8.61 0.73
N PRO A 145 14.69 9.50 0.38
CA PRO A 145 13.37 9.52 1.01
C PRO A 145 12.66 8.18 0.82
N ARG A 146 12.14 7.61 1.91
CA ARG A 146 11.34 6.38 1.84
C ARG A 146 9.97 6.72 1.27
N GLU A 147 9.56 6.05 0.19
CA GLU A 147 8.20 6.21 -0.36
C GLU A 147 7.14 5.91 0.71
N TYR A 148 7.42 4.90 1.54
CA TYR A 148 6.50 4.38 2.54
C TYR A 148 7.29 3.74 3.69
N CYS A 149 7.05 4.17 4.93
CA CYS A 149 7.69 3.60 6.12
C CYS A 149 6.72 3.56 7.29
N THR A 150 6.47 2.36 7.79
CA THR A 150 5.44 2.10 8.80
C THR A 150 6.08 1.84 10.15
N GLN A 151 5.54 2.50 11.17
CA GLN A 151 5.69 2.11 12.56
C GLN A 151 4.47 1.26 12.94
N TYR A 152 4.65 -0.02 13.24
CA TYR A 152 3.52 -0.93 13.49
C TYR A 152 3.68 -1.75 14.78
N LYS A 153 2.91 -1.42 15.82
CA LYS A 153 2.93 -2.12 17.12
C LYS A 153 4.30 -2.15 17.81
N GLU A 154 5.12 -1.14 17.56
CA GLU A 154 6.42 -0.95 18.19
C GLU A 154 6.44 0.38 18.95
N SER A 155 7.29 0.48 19.98
CA SER A 155 7.48 1.74 20.70
C SER A 155 8.19 2.77 19.83
N ASP A 156 8.04 4.06 20.13
CA ASP A 156 8.78 5.11 19.44
C ASP A 156 10.31 4.92 19.58
N LEU A 157 10.76 4.36 20.71
CA LEU A 157 12.18 4.05 20.93
C LEU A 157 12.65 2.91 20.04
N GLN A 158 11.92 1.79 20.05
CA GLN A 158 12.23 0.63 19.21
C GLN A 158 12.22 1.00 17.73
N PHE A 159 11.28 1.85 17.32
CA PHE A 159 11.20 2.36 15.95
C PHE A 159 12.47 3.14 15.55
N ILE A 160 12.92 4.09 16.37
CA ILE A 160 14.16 4.82 16.11
C ILE A 160 15.37 3.87 16.09
N GLN A 161 15.47 2.96 17.07
CA GLN A 161 16.59 2.00 17.13
C GLN A 161 16.62 1.12 15.88
N ARG A 162 15.49 0.56 15.47
CA ARG A 162 15.36 -0.20 14.23
C ARG A 162 15.78 0.60 13.00
N LEU A 163 15.31 1.84 12.85
CA LEU A 163 15.70 2.68 11.72
C LEU A 163 17.21 2.97 11.71
N CYS A 164 17.78 3.23 12.88
CA CYS A 164 19.22 3.39 13.05
C CYS A 164 19.99 2.12 12.65
N GLU A 165 19.50 0.96 13.07
CA GLU A 165 20.07 -0.34 12.74
C GLU A 165 20.00 -0.65 11.24
N GLU A 166 18.83 -0.51 10.61
CA GLU A 166 18.61 -0.69 9.17
C GLU A 166 19.59 0.17 8.36
N GLU A 167 19.71 1.44 8.72
CA GLU A 167 20.53 2.43 8.00
C GLU A 167 22.01 2.44 8.40
N GLY A 168 22.41 1.69 9.43
CA GLY A 168 23.77 1.70 9.95
C GLY A 168 24.16 3.02 10.64
N ILE A 169 23.19 3.75 11.17
CA ILE A 169 23.37 4.97 11.97
C ILE A 169 23.58 4.55 13.42
N HIS A 170 24.72 4.90 13.99
CA HIS A 170 24.94 4.72 15.42
C HIS A 170 24.51 5.94 16.20
N PHE A 171 24.21 5.76 17.49
CA PHE A 171 24.00 6.88 18.40
C PHE A 171 24.68 6.68 19.74
N HIS A 172 25.05 7.79 20.37
CA HIS A 172 25.67 7.85 21.70
C HIS A 172 25.21 9.12 22.44
N PHE A 173 25.63 9.25 23.70
CA PHE A 173 25.23 10.37 24.54
C PHE A 173 26.45 11.20 24.95
N GLU A 174 26.30 12.51 24.85
CA GLU A 174 27.24 13.46 25.41
C GLU A 174 26.62 14.13 26.63
N HIS A 175 27.39 14.27 27.71
CA HIS A 175 26.91 14.81 28.98
C HIS A 175 27.56 16.14 29.31
N SER A 176 26.77 17.03 29.90
CA SER A 176 27.19 18.23 30.61
C SER A 176 26.47 18.27 31.96
N GLN A 177 26.86 19.13 32.88
CA GLN A 177 26.18 19.27 34.17
C GLN A 177 24.68 19.60 34.06
N ASN A 178 24.25 20.27 32.98
CA ASN A 178 22.88 20.80 32.85
C ASN A 178 22.02 20.03 31.84
N HIS A 179 22.62 19.21 30.98
CA HIS A 179 21.91 18.44 29.96
C HIS A 179 22.73 17.28 29.42
N HIS A 180 22.04 16.34 28.78
CA HIS A 180 22.64 15.38 27.87
C HIS A 180 22.11 15.61 26.46
N THR A 181 22.92 15.24 25.47
CA THR A 181 22.61 15.34 24.05
C THR A 181 22.80 13.98 23.40
N VAL A 182 21.79 13.50 22.67
CA VAL A 182 21.91 12.29 21.85
C VAL A 182 22.49 12.65 20.47
N VAL A 183 23.57 11.97 20.07
CA VAL A 183 24.26 12.23 18.81
C VAL A 183 24.08 11.03 17.90
N PHE A 184 23.45 11.23 16.75
CA PHE A 184 23.29 10.23 15.70
C PHE A 184 24.30 10.48 14.58
N SER A 185 25.03 9.45 14.15
CA SER A 185 26.01 9.55 13.06
C SER A 185 26.14 8.24 12.28
N ASP A 186 26.56 8.31 11.03
CA ASP A 186 26.86 7.17 10.17
C ASP A 186 28.36 7.03 9.87
N THR A 187 29.22 7.79 10.56
CA THR A 187 30.68 7.71 10.39
C THR A 187 31.39 7.78 11.73
N ASN A 188 32.56 7.14 11.84
CA ASN A 188 33.37 7.22 13.06
C ASN A 188 33.96 8.63 13.33
N LYS A 189 33.86 9.57 12.38
CA LYS A 189 34.46 10.92 12.51
C LYS A 189 33.84 11.76 13.63
N GLY A 190 32.61 11.44 14.04
CA GLY A 190 31.90 12.15 15.11
C GLY A 190 32.33 11.72 16.51
N PHE A 191 33.09 10.62 16.66
CA PHE A 191 33.51 10.16 17.98
C PHE A 191 34.58 11.06 18.59
N LYS A 192 34.41 11.38 19.87
CA LYS A 192 35.34 12.25 20.61
C LYS A 192 36.58 11.47 21.02
N HIS A 193 37.74 12.06 20.77
CA HIS A 193 39.00 11.51 21.26
C HIS A 193 39.24 11.94 22.70
N PHE A 194 39.61 10.98 23.52
CA PHE A 194 40.11 11.22 24.86
C PHE A 194 41.42 12.04 24.76
N PRO A 195 41.55 13.15 25.50
CA PRO A 195 42.59 14.17 25.21
C PRO A 195 44.01 13.70 25.53
N THR A 196 44.18 12.75 26.44
CA THR A 196 45.49 12.24 26.87
C THR A 196 45.55 10.73 26.75
N PRO A 197 46.66 10.12 26.30
CA PRO A 197 46.80 8.68 26.32
C PRO A 197 46.64 8.09 27.72
N ILE A 198 46.13 6.86 27.81
CA ILE A 198 45.93 6.14 29.07
C ILE A 198 46.96 5.03 29.17
N THR A 199 47.80 5.11 30.20
CA THR A 199 48.80 4.09 30.53
C THR A 199 48.14 2.78 30.93
N PHE A 200 48.69 1.67 30.44
CA PHE A 200 48.42 0.34 30.96
C PHE A 200 49.29 0.06 32.19
N ALA A 201 48.67 -0.17 33.34
CA ALA A 201 49.38 -0.52 34.57
C ALA A 201 48.64 -1.67 35.27
N PRO A 202 49.14 -2.92 35.17
CA PRO A 202 48.48 -4.07 35.78
C PRO A 202 48.41 -3.92 37.30
N ASP A 203 47.32 -4.41 37.89
CA ASP A 203 47.05 -4.30 39.32
C ASP A 203 47.99 -5.21 40.13
N ASN A 204 49.22 -4.74 40.33
CA ASN A 204 50.28 -5.44 41.04
C ASN A 204 50.43 -4.94 42.49
N GLY A 205 49.52 -4.07 42.97
CA GLY A 205 49.56 -3.47 44.31
C GLY A 205 50.68 -2.44 44.56
N LEU A 206 51.53 -2.16 43.57
CA LEU A 206 52.73 -1.31 43.71
C LEU A 206 52.46 0.20 43.50
N ASN A 207 51.35 0.58 42.85
CA ASN A 207 50.91 1.98 42.68
C ASN A 207 49.37 2.06 42.56
N PRO A 208 48.63 2.02 43.69
CA PRO A 208 47.17 2.08 43.68
C PRO A 208 46.60 3.47 43.34
N GLU A 209 47.43 4.54 43.32
CA GLU A 209 46.95 5.92 43.11
C GLU A 209 47.02 6.42 41.66
N THR A 210 47.66 5.68 40.74
CA THR A 210 47.73 6.08 39.32
C THR A 210 46.53 5.55 38.54
N VAL A 211 45.73 6.47 37.99
CA VAL A 211 44.64 6.17 37.06
C VAL A 211 45.20 5.53 35.79
N ALA A 212 44.79 4.31 35.48
CA ALA A 212 45.34 3.47 34.43
C ALA A 212 44.37 2.35 33.99
N VAL A 213 44.59 1.80 32.80
CA VAL A 213 43.97 0.53 32.41
C VAL A 213 44.68 -0.60 33.17
N LYS A 214 43.93 -1.34 33.99
CA LYS A 214 44.45 -2.40 34.86
C LYS A 214 44.49 -3.78 34.19
N SER A 215 43.56 -4.03 33.27
CA SER A 215 43.56 -5.24 32.46
C SER A 215 43.12 -4.90 31.05
N PHE A 216 43.73 -5.55 30.07
CA PHE A 216 43.40 -5.38 28.66
C PHE A 216 43.65 -6.70 27.94
N SER A 217 42.66 -7.18 27.20
CA SER A 217 42.71 -8.44 26.46
C SER A 217 42.08 -8.25 25.10
N VAL A 218 42.67 -8.82 24.05
CA VAL A 218 42.17 -8.72 22.68
C VAL A 218 41.83 -10.11 22.18
N GLY A 219 40.58 -10.31 21.79
CA GLY A 219 40.09 -11.52 21.14
C GLY A 219 39.88 -11.31 19.64
N VAL A 220 39.98 -12.39 18.87
CA VAL A 220 39.61 -12.41 17.45
C VAL A 220 38.61 -13.53 17.18
N GLN A 221 37.71 -13.32 16.23
CA GLN A 221 36.66 -14.28 15.86
C GLN A 221 36.52 -14.41 14.35
N SER A 222 36.14 -15.59 13.87
CA SER A 222 35.75 -15.79 12.48
C SER A 222 34.44 -15.05 12.19
N LYS A 223 34.43 -14.24 11.13
CA LYS A 223 33.26 -13.47 10.68
C LYS A 223 33.00 -13.71 9.19
N PRO A 224 31.76 -13.48 8.70
CA PRO A 224 31.46 -13.48 7.27
C PRO A 224 32.44 -12.62 6.48
N SER A 225 32.86 -13.12 5.32
CA SER A 225 33.77 -12.44 4.38
C SER A 225 33.06 -11.97 3.11
N ARG A 226 31.83 -12.44 2.89
CA ARG A 226 30.96 -12.06 1.78
C ARG A 226 29.54 -11.85 2.26
N VAL A 227 28.90 -10.82 1.72
CA VAL A 227 27.47 -10.54 1.90
C VAL A 227 26.83 -10.52 0.53
N THR A 228 25.69 -11.20 0.39
CA THR A 228 24.86 -11.17 -0.81
C THR A 228 23.44 -10.77 -0.42
N ARG A 229 22.88 -9.78 -1.12
CA ARG A 229 21.51 -9.29 -0.91
C ARG A 229 20.75 -9.35 -2.21
N ARG A 230 19.51 -9.82 -2.13
CA ARG A 230 18.63 -9.99 -3.29
C ARG A 230 17.27 -9.37 -3.04
N GLN A 231 16.65 -8.87 -4.11
CA GLN A 231 15.28 -8.35 -4.08
C GLN A 231 14.62 -8.49 -5.45
N TYR A 232 13.31 -8.40 -5.45
CA TYR A 232 12.49 -8.28 -6.63
C TYR A 232 11.86 -6.89 -6.71
N ASP A 233 12.00 -6.21 -7.85
CA ASP A 233 11.21 -5.03 -8.21
C ASP A 233 10.37 -5.39 -9.44
N PHE A 234 9.07 -5.17 -9.32
CA PHE A 234 8.13 -5.49 -10.39
C PHE A 234 8.23 -4.49 -11.57
N VAL A 235 8.76 -3.28 -11.35
CA VAL A 235 8.97 -2.28 -12.39
C VAL A 235 10.12 -2.71 -13.31
N THR A 236 11.17 -3.30 -12.75
CA THR A 236 12.36 -3.80 -13.47
C THR A 236 12.46 -5.33 -13.42
N SER A 237 11.34 -6.04 -13.59
CA SER A 237 11.21 -7.48 -13.33
C SER A 237 12.11 -8.42 -14.14
N ASN A 238 12.69 -7.95 -15.26
CA ASN A 238 13.58 -8.75 -16.11
C ASN A 238 15.07 -8.60 -15.73
N GLU A 239 15.39 -7.75 -14.75
CA GLU A 239 16.74 -7.51 -14.29
C GLU A 239 17.01 -8.31 -13.01
N SER A 240 18.17 -8.97 -12.93
CA SER A 240 18.60 -9.60 -11.68
C SER A 240 19.11 -8.53 -10.72
N MET A 241 18.34 -8.23 -9.67
CA MET A 241 18.78 -7.34 -8.59
C MET A 241 19.51 -8.12 -7.49
N ASP A 242 20.68 -8.64 -7.84
CA ASP A 242 21.58 -9.31 -6.91
C ASP A 242 22.80 -8.40 -6.67
N VAL A 243 23.05 -8.06 -5.42
CA VAL A 243 24.25 -7.31 -5.03
C VAL A 243 25.08 -8.16 -4.08
N ALA A 244 26.23 -8.60 -4.58
CA ALA A 244 27.25 -9.27 -3.77
C ALA A 244 28.37 -8.29 -3.45
N PHE A 245 28.69 -8.14 -2.17
CA PHE A 245 29.83 -7.37 -1.69
C PHE A 245 30.83 -8.27 -0.98
N LYS A 246 32.12 -8.03 -1.26
CA LYS A 246 33.24 -8.78 -0.68
C LYS A 246 34.10 -7.82 0.15
N GLY A 247 34.44 -8.21 1.37
CA GLY A 247 35.29 -7.41 2.26
C GLY A 247 36.77 -7.56 1.92
N TYR A 248 37.25 -6.86 0.89
CA TYR A 248 38.67 -6.63 0.55
C TYR A 248 39.59 -7.84 0.25
N ASP A 249 40.89 -7.54 0.11
CA ASP A 249 41.85 -7.86 -0.98
C ASP A 249 42.02 -9.34 -1.44
N PRO A 250 41.90 -9.65 -2.75
CA PRO A 250 42.19 -10.96 -3.33
C PRO A 250 43.60 -11.53 -3.04
N GLU A 251 44.61 -10.72 -2.69
CA GLU A 251 45.96 -11.23 -2.38
C GLU A 251 46.06 -11.92 -1.00
N THR A 252 45.17 -11.62 -0.05
CA THR A 252 45.14 -12.24 1.29
C THR A 252 44.32 -13.53 1.37
N TRP A 253 43.74 -13.95 0.24
CA TRP A 253 42.82 -15.10 0.11
C TRP A 253 43.43 -16.46 0.40
N THR A 254 44.77 -16.56 0.47
CA THR A 254 45.44 -17.85 0.69
C THR A 254 45.24 -18.44 2.10
N ARG A 255 44.55 -17.75 3.03
CA ARG A 255 44.38 -18.21 4.42
C ARG A 255 42.94 -18.34 4.96
N PHE A 256 41.89 -17.92 4.25
CA PHE A 256 40.53 -17.86 4.84
C PHE A 256 39.45 -18.55 4.00
N GLN A 257 38.57 -19.29 4.68
CA GLN A 257 37.37 -19.91 4.12
C GLN A 257 36.33 -18.82 3.79
N VAL A 258 35.65 -18.94 2.64
CA VAL A 258 34.56 -18.03 2.28
C VAL A 258 33.36 -18.34 3.15
N LEU A 259 32.98 -17.38 3.99
CA LEU A 259 31.78 -17.44 4.81
C LEU A 259 30.81 -16.39 4.27
N GLU A 260 29.75 -16.85 3.62
CA GLU A 260 28.74 -16.00 3.00
C GLU A 260 27.53 -15.81 3.91
N ASP A 261 27.06 -14.57 3.96
CA ASP A 261 25.76 -14.18 4.51
C ASP A 261 24.83 -13.76 3.37
N PHE A 262 23.72 -14.49 3.17
CA PHE A 262 22.73 -14.26 2.12
C PHE A 262 21.38 -13.90 2.72
N ASP A 263 20.68 -12.93 2.12
CA ASP A 263 19.35 -12.50 2.60
C ASP A 263 18.41 -12.06 1.46
N TYR A 264 17.10 -12.30 1.65
CA TYR A 264 15.98 -11.95 0.77
C TYR A 264 14.67 -11.89 1.58
N PRO A 265 13.78 -10.91 1.34
CA PRO A 265 13.93 -9.76 0.46
C PRO A 265 14.74 -8.65 1.13
N ALA A 266 15.61 -8.00 0.37
CA ALA A 266 16.35 -6.85 0.86
C ALA A 266 15.61 -5.52 0.54
N PRO A 267 15.66 -4.51 1.42
CA PRO A 267 14.84 -3.29 1.31
C PRO A 267 15.42 -2.32 0.27
N PHE A 268 15.24 -2.62 -1.02
CA PHE A 268 15.89 -1.89 -2.11
C PHE A 268 15.02 -0.77 -2.71
N THR A 269 15.69 0.33 -3.09
CA THR A 269 15.13 1.40 -3.91
C THR A 269 15.96 1.67 -5.18
N SER A 270 17.29 1.47 -5.13
CA SER A 270 18.20 1.70 -6.26
C SER A 270 19.47 0.84 -6.18
N GLN A 271 20.13 0.56 -7.32
CA GLN A 271 21.33 -0.29 -7.36
C GLN A 271 22.50 0.29 -6.53
N GLU A 272 22.66 1.61 -6.49
CA GLU A 272 23.68 2.28 -5.67
C GLU A 272 23.37 2.16 -4.17
N HIS A 273 22.11 2.38 -3.77
CA HIS A 273 21.67 2.18 -2.40
C HIS A 273 21.93 0.74 -1.94
N ASN A 274 21.67 -0.25 -2.79
CA ASN A 274 21.88 -1.68 -2.51
C ASN A 274 23.35 -2.02 -2.24
N ARG A 275 24.27 -1.40 -2.98
CA ARG A 275 25.71 -1.56 -2.74
C ARG A 275 26.10 -1.05 -1.36
N TRP A 276 25.58 0.11 -0.95
CA TRP A 276 25.84 0.67 0.37
C TRP A 276 25.24 -0.19 1.50
N LEU A 277 24.03 -0.73 1.33
CA LEU A 277 23.44 -1.65 2.31
C LEU A 277 24.28 -2.92 2.47
N ALA A 278 24.78 -3.52 1.38
CA ALA A 278 25.65 -4.68 1.43
C ALA A 278 27.00 -4.39 2.12
N ILE A 279 27.58 -3.20 1.88
CA ILE A 279 28.77 -2.72 2.60
C ILE A 279 28.49 -2.61 4.10
N LYS A 280 27.42 -1.89 4.48
CA LYS A 280 27.03 -1.68 5.88
C LYS A 280 26.75 -2.99 6.59
N ALA A 281 26.09 -3.93 5.93
CA ALA A 281 25.83 -5.26 6.46
C ALA A 281 27.13 -6.04 6.73
N LEU A 282 28.10 -5.97 5.82
CA LEU A 282 29.40 -6.61 6.04
C LEU A 282 30.19 -5.92 7.15
N GLU A 283 30.24 -4.59 7.16
CA GLU A 283 30.86 -3.81 8.24
C GLU A 283 30.28 -4.20 9.61
N ARG A 284 28.94 -4.29 9.72
CA ARG A 284 28.22 -4.76 10.91
C ARG A 284 28.67 -6.13 11.38
N LEU A 285 28.73 -7.10 10.47
CA LEU A 285 29.13 -8.48 10.77
C LEU A 285 30.60 -8.57 11.21
N GLN A 286 31.42 -7.56 10.91
CA GLN A 286 32.86 -7.56 11.18
C GLN A 286 33.27 -6.64 12.34
N VAL A 287 32.34 -5.88 12.95
CA VAL A 287 32.62 -4.94 14.06
C VAL A 287 33.43 -5.59 15.18
N ASP A 288 33.01 -6.75 15.64
CA ASP A 288 33.62 -7.49 16.75
C ASP A 288 34.57 -8.61 16.28
N ALA A 289 35.02 -8.57 15.01
CA ALA A 289 36.04 -9.50 14.50
C ALA A 289 37.34 -9.42 15.32
N ARG A 290 37.66 -8.22 15.84
CA ARG A 290 38.73 -7.99 16.83
C ARG A 290 38.18 -7.11 17.95
N LEU A 291 37.99 -7.71 19.12
CA LEU A 291 37.36 -7.05 20.27
C LEU A 291 38.33 -6.99 21.45
N ALA A 292 38.54 -5.80 21.99
CA ALA A 292 39.23 -5.58 23.24
C ALA A 292 38.26 -5.60 24.43
N ARG A 293 38.71 -6.16 25.55
CA ARG A 293 38.02 -6.15 26.85
C ARG A 293 39.01 -5.73 27.92
N GLY A 294 38.61 -4.79 28.78
CA GLY A 294 39.48 -4.30 29.82
C GLY A 294 38.77 -3.78 31.06
N THR A 295 39.56 -3.49 32.08
CA THR A 295 39.13 -2.84 33.32
C THR A 295 40.00 -1.63 33.61
N SER A 296 39.41 -0.55 34.09
CA SER A 296 40.10 0.73 34.35
C SER A 296 39.52 1.43 35.57
N ASP A 297 40.28 2.34 36.15
CA ASP A 297 39.86 3.30 37.19
C ASP A 297 39.74 4.74 36.63
N GLN A 298 39.76 4.92 35.31
CA GLN A 298 39.60 6.22 34.63
C GLN A 298 38.12 6.66 34.56
N PRO A 299 37.68 7.67 35.34
CA PRO A 299 36.28 8.12 35.35
C PRO A 299 35.80 8.76 34.05
N MET A 300 36.71 9.26 33.22
CA MET A 300 36.37 9.99 32.00
C MET A 300 36.05 9.10 30.78
N LEU A 301 36.20 7.79 30.89
CA LEU A 301 35.86 6.88 29.79
C LEU A 301 34.34 6.84 29.61
N LEU A 302 33.88 7.17 28.39
CA LEU A 302 32.47 7.09 28.01
C LEU A 302 32.28 6.27 26.72
N SER A 303 31.10 5.68 26.55
CA SER A 303 30.72 5.01 25.31
C SER A 303 30.71 6.01 24.14
N GLY A 304 31.23 5.61 22.97
CA GLY A 304 31.41 6.54 21.84
C GLY A 304 32.61 7.49 21.97
N HIS A 305 33.51 7.27 22.95
CA HIS A 305 34.83 7.89 22.96
C HIS A 305 35.91 6.97 22.40
N VAL A 306 36.93 7.58 21.79
CA VAL A 306 38.15 6.89 21.35
C VAL A 306 39.27 7.20 22.33
N PHE A 307 39.90 6.19 22.92
CA PHE A 307 41.08 6.37 23.78
C PHE A 307 42.31 5.72 23.18
N THR A 308 43.48 6.28 23.45
CA THR A 308 44.78 5.71 23.08
C THR A 308 45.36 4.96 24.26
N LEU A 309 45.67 3.67 24.09
CA LEU A 309 46.39 2.87 25.09
C LEU A 309 47.89 3.03 24.90
N GLU A 310 48.65 3.17 25.99
CA GLU A 310 50.12 3.20 25.99
C GLU A 310 50.70 2.27 27.07
N ASP A 311 52.00 1.98 26.97
CA ASP A 311 52.77 1.15 27.90
C ASP A 311 52.30 -0.31 28.08
N HIS A 312 51.49 -0.83 27.15
CA HIS A 312 51.18 -2.25 27.10
C HIS A 312 52.36 -3.05 26.50
N LEU A 313 52.64 -4.24 27.05
CA LEU A 313 53.76 -5.11 26.62
C LEU A 313 53.65 -5.56 25.16
N VAL A 314 52.43 -5.68 24.65
CA VAL A 314 52.13 -5.98 23.25
C VAL A 314 52.03 -4.67 22.47
N ALA A 315 53.05 -4.38 21.65
CA ALA A 315 53.17 -3.11 20.90
C ALA A 315 51.92 -2.79 20.05
N ASP A 316 51.35 -3.77 19.36
CA ASP A 316 50.17 -3.61 18.50
C ASP A 316 48.89 -3.18 19.26
N TRP A 317 48.89 -3.28 20.60
CA TRP A 317 47.75 -2.88 21.41
C TRP A 317 47.85 -1.43 21.86
N ASN A 318 49.05 -0.83 21.78
CA ASN A 318 49.27 0.60 22.03
C ASN A 318 48.77 1.42 20.83
N ALA A 319 47.46 1.53 20.72
CA ALA A 319 46.74 2.10 19.60
C ALA A 319 45.47 2.81 20.07
N ALA A 320 44.76 3.44 19.13
CA ALA A 320 43.45 4.05 19.37
C ALA A 320 42.31 3.00 19.31
N TRP A 321 41.45 3.04 20.32
CA TRP A 321 40.35 2.10 20.53
C TRP A 321 39.04 2.85 20.79
N LEU A 322 38.01 2.55 20.02
CA LEU A 322 36.65 3.05 20.17
C LEU A 322 35.91 2.24 21.24
N LEU A 323 35.41 2.91 22.28
CA LEU A 323 34.64 2.31 23.36
C LEU A 323 33.20 2.02 22.92
N LEU A 324 32.78 0.76 23.03
CA LEU A 324 31.46 0.29 22.65
C LEU A 324 30.53 0.25 23.86
N ASP A 325 30.87 -0.55 24.88
CA ASP A 325 30.14 -0.68 26.13
C ASP A 325 31.04 -0.30 27.31
N ILE A 326 30.47 0.38 28.30
CA ILE A 326 31.13 0.64 29.58
C ILE A 326 30.17 0.34 30.73
N LYS A 327 30.67 -0.34 31.75
CA LYS A 327 29.99 -0.53 33.02
C LYS A 327 30.76 0.20 34.11
N HIS A 328 30.13 1.19 34.73
CA HIS A 328 30.70 1.99 35.80
C HIS A 328 30.29 1.43 37.15
N ARG A 329 31.20 1.47 38.12
CA ARG A 329 30.92 1.20 39.53
C ARG A 329 31.65 2.20 40.41
N GLY A 330 30.91 2.83 41.31
CA GLY A 330 31.48 3.71 42.33
C GLY A 330 30.97 3.33 43.72
N ARG A 331 31.86 3.31 44.72
CA ARG A 331 31.51 3.06 46.13
C ARG A 331 32.16 4.07 47.06
N GLN A 332 31.35 4.67 47.94
CA GLN A 332 31.78 5.64 48.95
C GLN A 332 31.19 5.28 50.33
N PRO A 333 31.69 4.23 51.00
CA PRO A 333 31.15 3.78 52.28
C PRO A 333 31.32 4.79 53.43
N GLN A 334 32.17 5.81 53.24
CA GLN A 334 32.45 6.87 54.21
C GLN A 334 31.22 7.74 54.53
N VAL A 335 30.24 7.80 53.62
CA VAL A 335 28.95 8.48 53.83
C VAL A 335 28.15 7.84 54.98
N MET A 336 28.47 6.59 55.32
CA MET A 336 27.73 5.76 56.25
C MET A 336 28.48 5.60 57.58
N GLU A 337 28.90 6.70 58.24
CA GLU A 337 29.58 6.62 59.54
C GLU A 337 28.73 5.97 60.65
N ALA A 338 27.40 6.01 60.54
CA ALA A 338 26.45 5.47 61.52
C ALA A 338 26.26 3.94 61.48
N PHE A 339 26.70 3.24 60.43
CA PHE A 339 26.57 1.78 60.26
C PHE A 339 27.86 0.99 60.53
N ARG A 340 28.92 1.65 61.03
CA ARG A 340 30.25 1.04 61.26
C ARG A 340 30.25 -0.24 62.12
N SER A 341 29.16 -0.59 62.80
CA SER A 341 29.04 -1.80 63.61
C SER A 341 28.83 -3.09 62.79
N GLN A 342 28.53 -2.99 61.48
CA GLN A 342 28.62 -4.13 60.55
C GLN A 342 29.34 -3.66 59.30
N ALA A 343 30.56 -4.16 59.07
CA ALA A 343 31.23 -3.99 57.79
C ALA A 343 30.26 -4.44 56.69
N PRO A 344 30.04 -3.64 55.62
CA PRO A 344 29.27 -4.11 54.49
C PRO A 344 29.87 -5.44 54.04
N ALA A 345 29.02 -6.43 53.76
CA ALA A 345 29.48 -7.69 53.20
C ALA A 345 30.45 -7.38 52.07
N ALA A 346 31.70 -7.85 52.19
CA ALA A 346 32.70 -7.63 51.16
C ALA A 346 32.07 -8.03 49.82
N ALA A 347 32.10 -7.13 48.84
CA ALA A 347 31.66 -7.50 47.50
C ALA A 347 32.41 -8.78 47.11
N ALA A 348 31.74 -9.70 46.42
CA ALA A 348 32.32 -10.98 46.06
C ALA A 348 33.64 -10.84 45.26
N ASP A 349 33.87 -9.67 44.66
CA ASP A 349 35.06 -9.28 43.90
C ASP A 349 36.09 -8.43 44.70
N GLY A 350 35.87 -8.20 46.00
CA GLY A 350 36.76 -7.43 46.86
C GLY A 350 36.72 -5.91 46.67
N PHE A 351 35.83 -5.36 45.85
CA PHE A 351 35.71 -3.92 45.62
C PHE A 351 35.01 -3.21 46.79
N THR A 352 35.77 -2.39 47.53
CA THR A 352 35.32 -1.80 48.80
C THR A 352 35.12 -0.29 48.74
N GLN A 353 35.90 0.43 47.93
CA GLN A 353 35.82 1.88 47.79
C GLN A 353 36.44 2.34 46.46
N GLY A 354 35.98 3.49 45.94
CA GLY A 354 36.57 4.19 44.80
C GLY A 354 35.71 4.05 43.54
N TYR A 355 36.32 4.33 42.38
CA TYR A 355 35.69 4.17 41.07
C TYR A 355 36.42 3.08 40.28
N ARG A 356 35.65 2.28 39.53
CA ARG A 356 36.17 1.38 38.51
C ARG A 356 35.18 1.24 37.37
N ASN A 357 35.67 0.87 36.20
CA ASN A 357 34.84 0.46 35.09
C ASN A 357 35.38 -0.81 34.41
N THR A 358 34.50 -1.42 33.64
CA THR A 358 34.84 -2.48 32.68
C THR A 358 34.32 -2.06 31.32
N PHE A 359 35.10 -2.26 30.25
CA PHE A 359 34.74 -1.80 28.93
C PHE A 359 35.01 -2.82 27.83
N THR A 360 34.31 -2.67 26.71
CA THR A 360 34.59 -3.29 25.42
C THR A 360 35.03 -2.22 24.42
N ALA A 361 35.97 -2.54 23.55
CA ALA A 361 36.43 -1.60 22.53
C ALA A 361 36.84 -2.29 21.23
N ILE A 362 36.74 -1.57 20.12
CA ILE A 362 37.22 -2.00 18.80
C ILE A 362 38.31 -1.06 18.30
N PRO A 363 39.21 -1.49 17.39
CA PRO A 363 40.18 -0.58 16.80
C PRO A 363 39.47 0.59 16.09
N GLU A 364 39.95 1.81 16.26
CA GLU A 364 39.31 3.02 15.70
C GLU A 364 39.04 2.94 14.18
N ARG A 365 39.95 2.29 13.45
CA ARG A 365 39.86 2.07 12.00
C ARG A 365 38.68 1.21 11.55
N VAL A 366 38.03 0.49 12.46
CA VAL A 366 36.87 -0.35 12.17
C VAL A 366 35.62 0.53 12.23
N THR A 367 34.95 0.68 11.09
CA THR A 367 33.68 1.43 11.02
C THR A 367 32.62 0.74 11.87
N PHE A 368 32.10 1.42 12.89
CA PHE A 368 31.07 0.85 13.74
C PHE A 368 29.70 0.91 13.05
N ARG A 369 29.04 -0.25 12.97
CA ARG A 369 27.65 -0.38 12.56
C ARG A 369 26.85 -1.10 13.65
N PRO A 370 25.69 -0.58 14.06
CA PRO A 370 24.86 -1.23 15.07
C PRO A 370 24.43 -2.64 14.63
N ALA A 371 24.37 -3.57 15.58
CA ALA A 371 23.76 -4.88 15.35
C ALA A 371 22.24 -4.76 15.14
N LEU A 372 21.63 -5.70 14.44
CA LEU A 372 20.16 -5.72 14.22
C LEU A 372 19.44 -6.32 15.43
N GLU A 373 19.41 -5.60 16.55
CA GLU A 373 18.80 -6.06 17.81
C GLU A 373 17.28 -5.79 17.87
N HIS A 374 16.79 -4.81 17.12
CA HIS A 374 15.38 -4.38 17.10
C HIS A 374 14.75 -4.72 15.73
N PRO A 375 14.40 -6.00 15.49
CA PRO A 375 13.85 -6.41 14.21
C PRO A 375 12.50 -5.74 13.95
N LYS A 376 12.23 -5.48 12.67
CA LYS A 376 10.93 -5.00 12.21
C LYS A 376 9.84 -6.02 12.54
N PRO A 377 8.66 -5.59 13.03
CA PRO A 377 7.56 -6.51 13.32
C PRO A 377 6.91 -7.04 12.03
N LEU A 378 7.38 -8.21 11.57
CA LEU A 378 6.86 -8.95 10.40
C LEU A 378 5.70 -9.89 10.80
N VAL A 379 4.60 -9.32 11.27
CA VAL A 379 3.49 -10.08 11.89
C VAL A 379 2.15 -9.92 11.15
N LEU A 380 2.13 -9.13 10.06
CA LEU A 380 0.90 -8.89 9.32
C LEU A 380 0.64 -10.01 8.33
N VAL A 381 -0.57 -10.58 8.36
CA VAL A 381 -0.97 -11.60 7.39
C VAL A 381 -1.94 -10.97 6.40
N SER A 382 -3.09 -10.52 6.88
CA SER A 382 -4.04 -9.77 6.08
C SER A 382 -4.87 -8.82 6.93
N GLN A 383 -5.35 -7.74 6.30
CA GLN A 383 -6.22 -6.73 6.88
C GLN A 383 -7.20 -6.22 5.84
N THR A 384 -8.19 -5.44 6.26
CA THR A 384 -9.07 -4.70 5.35
C THR A 384 -8.60 -3.26 5.20
N ALA A 385 -8.80 -2.66 4.04
CA ALA A 385 -8.58 -1.24 3.78
C ALA A 385 -9.72 -0.67 2.93
N THR A 386 -9.82 0.65 2.86
CA THR A 386 -10.74 1.32 1.93
C THR A 386 -9.95 1.98 0.83
N VAL A 387 -10.35 1.77 -0.43
CA VAL A 387 -9.71 2.42 -1.58
C VAL A 387 -9.96 3.92 -1.53
N THR A 388 -8.91 4.72 -1.73
CA THR A 388 -8.95 6.17 -1.69
C THR A 388 -8.47 6.78 -3.00
N GLY A 389 -8.84 8.04 -3.24
CA GLY A 389 -8.42 8.83 -4.38
C GLY A 389 -8.73 10.31 -4.15
N PRO A 390 -8.44 11.16 -5.14
CA PRO A 390 -8.77 12.58 -5.10
C PRO A 390 -10.28 12.82 -4.91
N GLN A 391 -10.64 13.99 -4.37
CA GLN A 391 -12.04 14.34 -4.17
C GLN A 391 -12.81 14.34 -5.49
N GLY A 392 -13.93 13.60 -5.53
CA GLY A 392 -14.80 13.49 -6.70
C GLY A 392 -14.39 12.40 -7.70
N GLU A 393 -13.24 11.75 -7.50
CA GLU A 393 -12.78 10.66 -8.36
C GLU A 393 -13.43 9.32 -7.93
N GLU A 394 -13.98 8.58 -8.88
CA GLU A 394 -14.54 7.24 -8.62
C GLU A 394 -13.51 6.12 -8.88
N ILE A 395 -12.57 6.33 -9.81
CA ILE A 395 -11.56 5.34 -10.20
C ILE A 395 -10.20 6.02 -10.20
N TYR A 396 -9.34 5.66 -9.25
CA TYR A 396 -7.99 6.23 -9.12
C TYR A 396 -6.93 5.13 -9.17
N CYS A 397 -6.31 4.95 -10.33
CA CYS A 397 -5.23 4.00 -10.54
C CYS A 397 -4.10 4.56 -11.42
N ASP A 398 -2.94 3.92 -11.38
CA ASP A 398 -1.79 4.26 -12.22
C ASP A 398 -1.61 3.29 -13.41
N GLU A 399 -0.50 3.42 -14.14
CA GLU A 399 -0.19 2.61 -15.34
C GLU A 399 -0.09 1.09 -15.07
N TYR A 400 0.14 0.69 -13.82
CA TYR A 400 0.21 -0.71 -13.39
C TYR A 400 -1.12 -1.22 -12.82
N GLY A 401 -2.17 -0.39 -12.81
CA GLY A 401 -3.44 -0.72 -12.18
C GLY A 401 -3.38 -0.78 -10.65
N ARG A 402 -2.39 -0.12 -10.04
CA ARG A 402 -2.30 0.02 -8.58
C ARG A 402 -3.35 1.00 -8.09
N VAL A 403 -3.77 0.86 -6.83
CA VAL A 403 -4.71 1.77 -6.17
C VAL A 403 -4.09 2.34 -4.91
N LYS A 404 -4.64 3.43 -4.37
CA LYS A 404 -4.32 3.90 -3.03
C LYS A 404 -5.37 3.46 -2.03
N VAL A 405 -4.96 3.23 -0.79
CA VAL A 405 -5.84 2.69 0.25
C VAL A 405 -5.61 3.40 1.58
N ARG A 406 -6.65 3.40 2.41
CA ARG A 406 -6.56 3.80 3.81
C ARG A 406 -6.74 2.58 4.70
N LEU A 407 -5.71 2.29 5.51
CA LEU A 407 -5.73 1.23 6.50
C LEU A 407 -6.60 1.62 7.70
N ARG A 408 -7.20 0.64 8.37
CA ARG A 408 -8.15 0.90 9.48
C ARG A 408 -7.51 1.54 10.70
N TRP A 409 -6.25 1.21 10.97
CA TRP A 409 -5.47 1.77 12.08
C TRP A 409 -4.76 3.07 11.72
N ASP A 410 -4.80 3.47 10.45
CA ASP A 410 -4.13 4.70 10.02
C ASP A 410 -4.90 5.94 10.49
N ARG A 411 -4.24 6.66 11.39
CA ARG A 411 -4.70 7.92 11.98
C ARG A 411 -4.10 9.14 11.29
N SER A 412 -3.16 8.95 10.36
CA SER A 412 -2.53 10.03 9.62
C SER A 412 -3.46 10.51 8.51
N GLY A 413 -3.96 11.75 8.62
CA GLY A 413 -4.57 12.49 7.52
C GLY A 413 -6.01 12.13 7.08
N SER A 414 -6.44 12.90 6.07
CA SER A 414 -7.73 12.81 5.38
C SER A 414 -7.78 11.57 4.48
N ALA A 415 -8.95 10.95 4.32
CA ALA A 415 -9.14 9.79 3.42
C ALA A 415 -9.09 10.23 1.94
N ASN A 416 -7.88 10.44 1.43
CA ASN A 416 -7.62 10.98 0.08
C ASN A 416 -6.43 10.28 -0.60
N GLU A 417 -5.93 10.85 -1.69
CA GLU A 417 -4.78 10.37 -2.47
C GLU A 417 -3.44 10.37 -1.72
N GLN A 418 -3.37 10.89 -0.49
CA GLN A 418 -2.17 10.88 0.34
C GLN A 418 -2.22 9.78 1.41
N SER A 419 -3.29 8.98 1.46
CA SER A 419 -3.47 7.94 2.50
C SER A 419 -2.41 6.82 2.44
N SER A 420 -1.89 6.52 1.25
CA SER A 420 -0.85 5.50 1.09
C SER A 420 0.03 5.72 -0.15
N ARG A 421 1.08 4.90 -0.24
CA ARG A 421 1.75 4.58 -1.50
C ARG A 421 0.79 3.89 -2.49
N TRP A 422 1.24 3.71 -3.73
CA TRP A 422 0.54 2.86 -4.69
C TRP A 422 0.64 1.38 -4.31
N VAL A 423 -0.52 0.71 -4.21
CA VAL A 423 -0.65 -0.69 -3.79
C VAL A 423 -1.09 -1.55 -4.98
N ARG A 424 -0.34 -2.62 -5.26
CA ARG A 424 -0.67 -3.55 -6.36
C ARG A 424 -1.96 -4.31 -6.09
N VAL A 425 -2.71 -4.56 -7.16
CA VAL A 425 -3.95 -5.34 -7.12
C VAL A 425 -3.72 -6.70 -7.77
N ALA A 426 -3.95 -7.76 -7.01
CA ALA A 426 -3.91 -9.12 -7.51
C ALA A 426 -5.02 -9.33 -8.54
N SER A 427 -4.65 -9.84 -9.71
CA SER A 427 -5.58 -10.26 -10.74
C SER A 427 -5.73 -11.79 -10.73
N SER A 428 -6.91 -12.30 -11.05
CA SER A 428 -7.16 -13.75 -11.17
C SER A 428 -6.36 -14.41 -12.30
N TRP A 429 -5.96 -13.65 -13.32
CA TRP A 429 -5.16 -14.15 -14.45
C TRP A 429 -4.38 -12.99 -15.08
N ALA A 430 -3.05 -13.05 -15.08
CA ALA A 430 -2.19 -11.98 -15.61
C ALA A 430 -1.03 -12.56 -16.42
N GLY A 431 -0.91 -12.14 -17.68
CA GLY A 431 0.16 -12.50 -18.60
C GLY A 431 0.69 -11.30 -19.38
N LYS A 432 1.64 -11.53 -20.29
CA LYS A 432 2.26 -10.47 -21.11
C LYS A 432 1.25 -9.93 -22.15
N GLY A 433 0.49 -8.91 -21.77
CA GLY A 433 -0.52 -8.26 -22.62
C GLY A 433 -1.86 -9.00 -22.71
N TYR A 434 -2.15 -9.93 -21.80
CA TYR A 434 -3.42 -10.66 -21.74
C TYR A 434 -3.78 -11.03 -20.29
N GLY A 435 -5.06 -11.27 -20.01
CA GLY A 435 -5.55 -11.64 -18.68
C GLY A 435 -6.82 -10.89 -18.28
N SER A 436 -7.14 -10.91 -16.99
CA SER A 436 -8.23 -10.13 -16.37
C SER A 436 -7.72 -8.82 -15.81
N GLN A 437 -8.49 -7.73 -15.97
CA GLN A 437 -8.20 -6.43 -15.37
C GLN A 437 -9.48 -5.85 -14.77
N ILE A 438 -9.57 -5.81 -13.45
CA ILE A 438 -10.70 -5.25 -12.71
C ILE A 438 -10.12 -4.34 -11.63
N ILE A 439 -10.30 -3.03 -11.79
CA ILE A 439 -9.72 -2.02 -10.91
C ILE A 439 -10.68 -1.73 -9.75
N PRO A 440 -10.27 -1.90 -8.48
CA PRO A 440 -11.05 -1.47 -7.33
C PRO A 440 -11.32 0.04 -7.39
N ARG A 441 -12.57 0.44 -7.13
CA ARG A 441 -13.02 1.84 -7.15
C ARG A 441 -12.88 2.50 -5.78
N VAL A 442 -12.78 3.82 -5.78
CA VAL A 442 -12.75 4.62 -4.55
C VAL A 442 -13.97 4.30 -3.69
N GLY A 443 -13.75 4.09 -2.39
CA GLY A 443 -14.78 3.68 -1.44
C GLY A 443 -15.02 2.17 -1.33
N MET A 444 -14.47 1.35 -2.23
CA MET A 444 -14.53 -0.12 -2.08
C MET A 444 -13.70 -0.59 -0.89
N GLU A 445 -14.19 -1.62 -0.20
CA GLU A 445 -13.41 -2.33 0.81
C GLU A 445 -12.59 -3.43 0.15
N VAL A 446 -11.30 -3.44 0.45
CA VAL A 446 -10.33 -4.37 -0.12
C VAL A 446 -9.63 -5.14 0.99
N GLN A 447 -9.30 -6.40 0.72
CA GLN A 447 -8.39 -7.18 1.55
C GLN A 447 -6.95 -6.89 1.11
N ILE A 448 -6.12 -6.49 2.06
CA ILE A 448 -4.69 -6.28 1.92
C ILE A 448 -3.97 -7.48 2.54
N SER A 449 -3.04 -8.06 1.81
CA SER A 449 -2.03 -8.98 2.32
C SER A 449 -0.66 -8.30 2.26
N TYR A 450 0.33 -8.82 2.99
CA TYR A 450 1.64 -8.19 3.13
C TYR A 450 2.74 -9.18 2.76
N ASP A 451 3.62 -8.81 1.83
CA ASP A 451 4.74 -9.66 1.41
C ASP A 451 5.70 -9.88 2.59
N GLU A 452 6.05 -11.13 2.88
CA GLU A 452 6.83 -11.55 4.07
C GLU A 452 6.28 -11.01 5.41
N GLY A 453 5.01 -10.60 5.43
CA GLY A 453 4.38 -9.94 6.57
C GLY A 453 4.88 -8.53 6.87
N ASP A 454 5.59 -7.90 5.92
CA ASP A 454 6.12 -6.54 6.05
C ASP A 454 5.01 -5.48 5.90
N PRO A 455 4.74 -4.64 6.92
CA PRO A 455 3.77 -3.54 6.80
C PRO A 455 4.05 -2.54 5.66
N ASP A 456 5.28 -2.44 5.17
CA ASP A 456 5.65 -1.54 4.07
C ASP A 456 5.42 -2.12 2.67
N SER A 457 5.05 -3.39 2.58
CA SER A 457 4.81 -4.13 1.34
C SER A 457 3.37 -4.64 1.21
N PRO A 458 2.34 -3.76 1.23
CA PRO A 458 0.96 -4.16 1.06
C PRO A 458 0.65 -4.55 -0.40
N ILE A 459 -0.25 -5.52 -0.57
CA ILE A 459 -0.85 -5.94 -1.84
C ILE A 459 -2.35 -6.16 -1.64
N VAL A 460 -3.18 -5.59 -2.50
CA VAL A 460 -4.62 -5.91 -2.55
C VAL A 460 -4.80 -7.31 -3.12
N THR A 461 -5.36 -8.23 -2.33
CA THR A 461 -5.60 -9.62 -2.74
C THR A 461 -7.07 -9.94 -2.99
N GLY A 462 -7.97 -9.02 -2.72
CA GLY A 462 -9.40 -9.20 -2.99
C GLY A 462 -10.24 -7.98 -2.63
N CYS A 463 -11.51 -8.01 -3.02
CA CYS A 463 -12.53 -7.01 -2.64
C CYS A 463 -13.58 -7.69 -1.76
N LEU A 464 -14.10 -6.95 -0.78
CA LEU A 464 -15.10 -7.44 0.16
C LEU A 464 -16.37 -6.58 0.07
N PHE A 465 -17.53 -7.23 0.07
CA PHE A 465 -18.81 -6.55 0.25
C PHE A 465 -19.03 -6.21 1.72
N ASN A 466 -19.74 -5.11 1.97
CA ASN A 466 -20.10 -4.63 3.31
C ASN A 466 -21.48 -3.95 3.29
N THR A 467 -21.84 -3.25 4.36
CA THR A 467 -23.14 -2.59 4.48
C THR A 467 -23.33 -1.40 3.55
N VAL A 468 -22.25 -0.81 3.04
CA VAL A 468 -22.26 0.30 2.09
C VAL A 468 -22.15 -0.21 0.65
N ASN A 469 -21.16 -1.09 0.41
CA ASN A 469 -20.95 -1.78 -0.85
C ASN A 469 -21.60 -3.17 -0.77
N THR A 470 -22.91 -3.23 -1.03
CA THR A 470 -23.67 -4.48 -0.93
C THR A 470 -23.43 -5.41 -2.11
N VAL A 471 -23.75 -6.70 -1.91
CA VAL A 471 -23.72 -7.70 -2.99
C VAL A 471 -24.63 -7.30 -4.18
N PRO A 472 -24.31 -7.71 -5.43
CA PRO A 472 -25.05 -7.30 -6.63
C PRO A 472 -26.51 -7.80 -6.67
N SER A 473 -26.77 -8.98 -6.09
CA SER A 473 -28.09 -9.61 -6.00
C SER A 473 -28.46 -9.82 -4.52
N PRO A 474 -29.71 -9.55 -4.10
CA PRO A 474 -30.14 -9.74 -2.72
C PRO A 474 -29.95 -11.18 -2.22
N LEU A 475 -29.20 -11.33 -1.13
CA LEU A 475 -28.95 -12.62 -0.46
C LEU A 475 -29.71 -12.68 0.87
N PRO A 476 -30.18 -13.88 1.29
CA PRO A 476 -29.96 -15.20 0.69
C PRO A 476 -31.00 -15.61 -0.38
N ALA A 477 -31.94 -14.73 -0.76
CA ALA A 477 -33.02 -15.06 -1.69
C ALA A 477 -32.53 -15.57 -3.06
N ASN A 478 -31.43 -14.97 -3.56
CA ASN A 478 -30.84 -15.30 -4.87
C ASN A 478 -29.53 -16.09 -4.74
N LYS A 479 -29.41 -16.97 -3.74
CA LYS A 479 -28.20 -17.79 -3.50
C LYS A 479 -27.79 -18.74 -4.62
N THR A 480 -28.66 -18.96 -5.61
CA THR A 480 -28.42 -19.80 -6.80
C THR A 480 -27.94 -18.99 -8.02
N GLN A 481 -27.71 -17.68 -7.85
CA GLN A 481 -27.23 -16.81 -8.92
C GLN A 481 -25.73 -16.56 -8.81
N SER A 482 -25.03 -16.74 -9.92
CA SER A 482 -23.66 -16.26 -10.14
C SER A 482 -23.71 -15.02 -11.02
N VAL A 483 -23.22 -13.88 -10.52
CA VAL A 483 -23.41 -12.57 -11.18
C VAL A 483 -22.09 -11.82 -11.34
N PHE A 484 -21.80 -11.43 -12.57
CA PHE A 484 -20.79 -10.44 -12.92
C PHE A 484 -21.49 -9.16 -13.39
N LYS A 485 -21.58 -8.16 -12.51
CA LYS A 485 -22.27 -6.89 -12.77
C LYS A 485 -21.29 -5.73 -12.66
N THR A 486 -21.21 -4.93 -13.72
CA THR A 486 -20.40 -3.70 -13.75
C THR A 486 -21.26 -2.46 -13.48
N LEU A 487 -20.61 -1.32 -13.30
CA LEU A 487 -21.27 -0.02 -13.13
C LEU A 487 -20.70 0.96 -14.15
N SER A 488 -21.56 1.66 -14.89
CA SER A 488 -21.13 2.72 -15.81
C SER A 488 -20.35 3.82 -15.09
N TYR A 489 -19.43 4.46 -15.79
CA TYR A 489 -18.59 5.55 -15.28
C TYR A 489 -18.58 6.70 -16.29
N PRO A 490 -18.57 7.97 -15.85
CA PRO A 490 -18.73 8.44 -14.46
C PRO A 490 -20.21 8.51 -14.01
N GLY A 491 -20.45 8.56 -12.70
CA GLY A 491 -21.76 8.86 -12.09
C GLY A 491 -22.75 7.69 -12.05
N GLY A 492 -22.39 6.50 -12.54
CA GLY A 492 -23.27 5.33 -12.55
C GLY A 492 -24.38 5.41 -13.60
N GLY A 493 -25.59 4.96 -13.23
CA GLY A 493 -26.80 5.03 -14.08
C GLY A 493 -27.01 3.86 -15.06
N GLY A 494 -26.07 2.92 -15.15
CA GLY A 494 -26.17 1.75 -16.03
C GLY A 494 -25.23 0.62 -15.62
N SER A 495 -25.46 -0.57 -16.18
CA SER A 495 -24.65 -1.76 -15.89
C SER A 495 -24.58 -2.72 -17.07
N ASN A 496 -23.43 -3.35 -17.26
CA ASN A 496 -23.32 -4.59 -18.02
C ASN A 496 -23.44 -5.77 -17.06
N VAL A 497 -24.13 -6.84 -17.47
CA VAL A 497 -24.41 -7.99 -16.59
C VAL A 497 -24.20 -9.30 -17.35
N LEU A 498 -23.47 -10.23 -16.73
CA LEU A 498 -23.57 -11.66 -16.97
C LEU A 498 -24.12 -12.30 -15.71
N GLU A 499 -25.30 -12.89 -15.79
CA GLU A 499 -25.97 -13.60 -14.71
C GLU A 499 -26.23 -15.05 -15.15
N ILE A 500 -25.89 -16.00 -14.29
CA ILE A 500 -26.16 -17.42 -14.45
C ILE A 500 -27.02 -17.87 -13.26
N GLU A 501 -28.23 -18.33 -13.52
CA GLU A 501 -29.19 -18.86 -12.54
C GLU A 501 -29.16 -20.40 -12.58
N ASP A 502 -28.84 -21.01 -11.45
CA ASP A 502 -28.73 -22.47 -11.28
C ASP A 502 -29.94 -23.09 -10.56
N ARG A 503 -31.01 -22.32 -10.34
CA ARG A 503 -32.23 -22.86 -9.74
C ARG A 503 -32.87 -23.90 -10.67
N LYS A 504 -32.88 -25.14 -10.22
CA LYS A 504 -33.45 -26.29 -10.95
C LYS A 504 -34.85 -26.01 -11.53
N GLY A 505 -34.99 -26.23 -12.83
CA GLY A 505 -36.23 -26.00 -13.59
C GLY A 505 -36.52 -24.53 -13.90
N ARG A 506 -35.59 -23.63 -13.59
CA ARG A 506 -35.63 -22.18 -13.86
C ARG A 506 -34.25 -21.65 -14.25
N GLU A 507 -33.40 -22.52 -14.78
CA GLU A 507 -32.04 -22.20 -15.18
C GLU A 507 -32.05 -21.15 -16.30
N ARG A 508 -31.14 -20.18 -16.21
CA ARG A 508 -31.08 -19.08 -17.18
C ARG A 508 -29.69 -18.46 -17.24
N ILE A 509 -29.24 -18.13 -18.44
CA ILE A 509 -28.14 -17.19 -18.66
C ILE A 509 -28.74 -15.86 -19.13
N PHE A 510 -28.46 -14.78 -18.42
CA PHE A 510 -28.87 -13.43 -18.78
C PHE A 510 -27.64 -12.57 -19.09
N LEU A 511 -27.62 -12.01 -20.30
CA LEU A 511 -26.60 -11.10 -20.78
C LEU A 511 -27.22 -9.73 -21.04
N GLN A 512 -26.68 -8.71 -20.40
CA GLN A 512 -27.07 -7.32 -20.62
C GLN A 512 -25.86 -6.49 -21.04
N ALA A 513 -25.99 -5.82 -22.18
CA ALA A 513 -25.13 -4.72 -22.58
C ALA A 513 -25.87 -3.39 -22.34
N GLN A 514 -25.24 -2.46 -21.62
CA GLN A 514 -25.84 -1.15 -21.35
C GLN A 514 -25.98 -0.29 -22.62
N ARG A 515 -25.12 -0.52 -23.63
CA ARG A 515 -25.11 0.25 -24.88
C ARG A 515 -24.97 -0.66 -26.10
N ASP A 516 -23.74 -0.96 -26.52
CA ASP A 516 -23.47 -1.75 -27.72
C ASP A 516 -23.12 -3.19 -27.31
N PHE A 517 -23.66 -4.17 -28.04
CA PHE A 517 -23.26 -5.57 -27.92
C PHE A 517 -22.66 -6.02 -29.26
N MET A 518 -21.38 -6.35 -29.25
CA MET A 518 -20.66 -6.81 -30.44
C MET A 518 -20.16 -8.23 -30.22
N THR A 519 -20.35 -9.08 -31.22
CA THR A 519 -19.80 -10.44 -31.26
C THR A 519 -18.95 -10.57 -32.52
N HIS A 520 -17.72 -11.06 -32.38
CA HIS A 520 -16.79 -11.25 -33.48
C HIS A 520 -16.18 -12.65 -33.40
N ALA A 521 -16.57 -13.52 -34.32
CA ALA A 521 -16.00 -14.87 -34.45
C ALA A 521 -15.10 -14.91 -35.69
N LEU A 522 -13.87 -15.39 -35.53
CA LEU A 522 -12.88 -15.49 -36.62
C LEU A 522 -13.02 -16.78 -37.46
N ASN A 523 -13.88 -17.70 -37.02
CA ASN A 523 -14.16 -18.95 -37.70
C ASN A 523 -15.66 -19.21 -37.57
N ASP A 524 -16.06 -20.34 -36.98
CA ASP A 524 -17.45 -20.75 -36.92
C ASP A 524 -18.20 -20.14 -35.72
N HIS A 525 -19.44 -19.73 -35.97
CA HIS A 525 -20.40 -19.34 -34.93
C HIS A 525 -21.65 -20.20 -35.07
N THR A 526 -21.89 -21.08 -34.09
CA THR A 526 -23.02 -22.03 -34.09
C THR A 526 -24.01 -21.66 -33.00
N ILE A 527 -25.30 -21.66 -33.35
CA ILE A 527 -26.42 -21.48 -32.41
C ILE A 527 -27.33 -22.70 -32.51
N GLU A 528 -27.55 -23.38 -31.39
CA GLU A 528 -28.49 -24.50 -31.27
C GLU A 528 -29.49 -24.18 -30.16
N VAL A 529 -30.78 -24.35 -30.45
CA VAL A 529 -31.89 -24.06 -29.53
C VAL A 529 -32.91 -25.18 -29.63
N ASP A 530 -33.05 -25.97 -28.56
CA ASP A 530 -33.92 -27.17 -28.54
C ASP A 530 -35.42 -26.85 -28.52
N ASN A 531 -35.79 -25.63 -28.14
CA ASN A 531 -37.18 -25.21 -28.03
C ASN A 531 -37.48 -23.97 -28.89
N GLU A 532 -37.53 -22.77 -28.30
CA GLU A 532 -37.92 -21.54 -28.99
C GLU A 532 -36.79 -20.51 -29.00
N GLN A 533 -36.49 -19.95 -30.17
CA GLN A 533 -35.66 -18.74 -30.31
C GLN A 533 -36.55 -17.56 -30.68
N ARG A 534 -36.47 -16.46 -29.92
CA ARG A 534 -37.17 -15.20 -30.20
C ARG A 534 -36.17 -14.05 -30.37
N THR A 535 -36.29 -13.35 -31.49
CA THR A 535 -35.48 -12.15 -31.81
C THR A 535 -36.41 -10.96 -31.95
N HIS A 536 -36.20 -9.91 -31.15
CA HIS A 536 -36.99 -8.69 -31.20
C HIS A 536 -36.07 -7.48 -31.39
N VAL A 537 -36.24 -6.79 -32.53
CA VAL A 537 -35.46 -5.61 -32.91
C VAL A 537 -36.43 -4.44 -33.09
N LYS A 538 -36.22 -3.35 -32.35
CA LYS A 538 -37.11 -2.17 -32.38
C LYS A 538 -36.91 -1.27 -33.60
N ALA A 539 -35.70 -1.28 -34.16
CA ALA A 539 -35.32 -0.49 -35.31
C ALA A 539 -34.89 -1.42 -36.44
N ASN A 540 -33.74 -1.16 -37.06
CA ASN A 540 -33.29 -1.90 -38.24
C ASN A 540 -32.55 -3.19 -37.86
N ALA A 541 -32.80 -4.25 -38.61
CA ALA A 541 -31.99 -5.46 -38.62
C ALA A 541 -31.33 -5.59 -40.01
N TYR A 542 -30.00 -5.66 -40.04
CA TYR A 542 -29.21 -5.79 -41.26
C TYR A 542 -28.44 -7.09 -41.26
N ARG A 543 -28.38 -7.77 -42.41
CA ARG A 543 -27.60 -9.00 -42.63
C ARG A 543 -26.97 -8.92 -44.01
N GLU A 544 -25.68 -9.19 -44.07
CA GLU A 544 -24.92 -9.28 -45.32
C GLU A 544 -24.18 -10.61 -45.34
N PHE A 545 -24.36 -11.34 -46.44
CA PHE A 545 -23.69 -12.62 -46.68
C PHE A 545 -22.90 -12.49 -47.98
N HIS A 546 -21.59 -12.66 -47.92
CA HIS A 546 -20.71 -12.51 -49.08
C HIS A 546 -20.67 -13.75 -50.00
N ALA A 547 -21.14 -14.89 -49.51
CA ALA A 547 -21.13 -16.15 -50.23
C ALA A 547 -22.56 -16.73 -50.28
N GLU A 548 -22.80 -17.85 -49.62
CA GLU A 548 -24.06 -18.57 -49.66
C GLU A 548 -24.86 -18.38 -48.36
N GLU A 549 -26.17 -18.22 -48.50
CA GLU A 549 -27.14 -18.44 -47.42
C GLU A 549 -27.97 -19.67 -47.78
N HIS A 550 -27.95 -20.70 -46.92
CA HIS A 550 -28.83 -21.85 -47.03
C HIS A 550 -29.86 -21.82 -45.89
N HIS A 551 -31.14 -21.76 -46.24
CA HIS A 551 -32.24 -21.68 -45.26
C HIS A 551 -33.28 -22.78 -45.52
N THR A 552 -33.34 -23.76 -44.63
CA THR A 552 -34.33 -24.85 -44.68
C THR A 552 -35.33 -24.70 -43.54
N THR A 553 -36.63 -24.74 -43.87
CA THR A 553 -37.72 -24.82 -42.89
C THR A 553 -38.51 -26.10 -43.14
N HIS A 554 -38.48 -27.05 -42.20
CA HIS A 554 -39.26 -28.29 -42.31
C HIS A 554 -40.75 -28.10 -42.05
N GLY A 555 -41.08 -27.19 -41.13
CA GLY A 555 -42.45 -26.85 -40.76
C GLY A 555 -43.05 -25.75 -41.64
N LEU A 556 -44.04 -25.05 -41.06
CA LEU A 556 -44.68 -23.92 -41.72
C LEU A 556 -43.80 -22.67 -41.65
N ARG A 557 -43.45 -22.10 -42.80
CA ARG A 557 -42.95 -20.73 -42.89
C ARG A 557 -44.12 -19.77 -43.08
N LYS A 558 -44.35 -18.88 -42.12
CA LYS A 558 -45.33 -17.79 -42.21
C LYS A 558 -44.60 -16.46 -42.22
N THR A 559 -44.78 -15.68 -43.28
CA THR A 559 -44.21 -14.33 -43.42
C THR A 559 -45.36 -13.33 -43.55
N GLN A 560 -45.35 -12.28 -42.74
CA GLN A 560 -46.27 -11.15 -42.85
C GLN A 560 -45.47 -9.86 -42.84
N LEU A 561 -45.66 -9.04 -43.87
CA LEU A 561 -45.12 -7.69 -43.94
C LEU A 561 -46.30 -6.71 -43.88
N ASN A 562 -46.14 -5.65 -43.07
CA ASN A 562 -47.15 -4.60 -42.94
C ASN A 562 -46.91 -3.42 -43.89
N ALA A 563 -45.79 -3.45 -44.62
CA ALA A 563 -45.37 -2.47 -45.60
C ALA A 563 -44.91 -3.20 -46.87
N ASP A 564 -44.10 -2.53 -47.69
CA ASP A 564 -43.67 -3.04 -48.98
C ASP A 564 -42.66 -4.20 -48.86
N ASP A 565 -42.75 -5.16 -49.78
CA ASP A 565 -41.77 -6.22 -50.00
C ASP A 565 -41.16 -6.06 -51.39
N SER A 566 -39.83 -6.01 -51.48
CA SER A 566 -39.09 -5.80 -52.73
C SER A 566 -38.00 -6.84 -52.89
N LEU A 567 -38.06 -7.58 -54.00
CA LEU A 567 -37.09 -8.62 -54.35
C LEU A 567 -36.45 -8.29 -55.70
N SER A 568 -35.13 -8.09 -55.69
CA SER A 568 -34.32 -7.91 -56.90
C SER A 568 -33.26 -9.00 -56.97
N VAL A 569 -33.23 -9.75 -58.07
CA VAL A 569 -32.29 -10.86 -58.27
C VAL A 569 -31.66 -10.70 -59.65
N ALA A 570 -30.34 -10.52 -59.67
CA ALA A 570 -29.59 -10.37 -60.92
C ALA A 570 -29.49 -11.68 -61.72
N GLY A 571 -29.48 -12.81 -61.00
CA GLY A 571 -29.50 -14.15 -61.56
C GLY A 571 -30.93 -14.64 -61.84
N SER A 572 -31.18 -15.91 -61.51
CA SER A 572 -32.49 -16.55 -61.68
C SER A 572 -33.21 -16.71 -60.35
N ILE A 573 -34.54 -16.61 -60.38
CA ILE A 573 -35.42 -17.03 -59.29
C ILE A 573 -36.10 -18.32 -59.74
N ASN A 574 -36.05 -19.37 -58.92
CA ASN A 574 -36.80 -20.61 -59.13
C ASN A 574 -37.74 -20.85 -57.93
N THR A 575 -39.04 -20.75 -58.18
CA THR A 575 -40.09 -20.96 -57.17
C THR A 575 -40.95 -22.15 -57.57
N GLN A 576 -40.94 -23.20 -56.74
CA GLN A 576 -41.75 -24.40 -56.93
C GLN A 576 -42.66 -24.62 -55.72
N ALA A 577 -43.94 -24.86 -55.96
CA ALA A 577 -44.91 -25.29 -54.94
C ALA A 577 -45.39 -26.71 -55.26
N GLY A 578 -45.31 -27.62 -54.28
CA GLY A 578 -45.70 -29.03 -54.49
C GLY A 578 -47.21 -29.26 -54.63
N THR A 579 -48.04 -28.29 -54.26
CA THR A 579 -49.51 -28.40 -54.30
C THR A 579 -50.16 -27.21 -55.00
N THR A 580 -50.07 -26.01 -54.43
CA THR A 580 -50.74 -24.81 -54.95
C THR A 580 -49.84 -23.59 -54.78
N PHE A 581 -49.70 -22.82 -55.86
CA PHE A 581 -49.09 -21.49 -55.85
C PHE A 581 -50.19 -20.45 -56.08
N VAL A 582 -50.34 -19.49 -55.17
CA VAL A 582 -51.40 -18.46 -55.23
C VAL A 582 -50.76 -17.08 -55.15
N VAL A 583 -51.05 -16.23 -56.14
CA VAL A 583 -50.69 -14.80 -56.13
C VAL A 583 -52.00 -13.99 -56.08
N ARG A 584 -52.15 -13.12 -55.08
CA ARG A 584 -53.29 -12.20 -54.94
C ARG A 584 -52.76 -10.80 -54.72
N ALA A 585 -53.22 -9.85 -55.52
CA ALA A 585 -52.91 -8.43 -55.37
C ALA A 585 -54.21 -7.61 -55.26
N GLY A 586 -54.22 -6.60 -54.40
CA GLY A 586 -55.41 -5.77 -54.16
C GLY A 586 -55.73 -4.78 -55.29
N GLN A 587 -54.71 -4.32 -56.03
CA GLN A 587 -54.85 -3.32 -57.10
C GLN A 587 -54.45 -3.91 -58.47
N SER A 588 -53.23 -4.41 -58.61
CA SER A 588 -52.74 -4.98 -59.87
C SER A 588 -51.66 -6.05 -59.65
N ALA A 589 -51.60 -7.04 -60.54
CA ALA A 589 -50.51 -8.02 -60.64
C ALA A 589 -49.99 -8.02 -62.08
N GLN A 590 -48.68 -7.86 -62.27
CA GLN A 590 -48.05 -7.70 -63.58
C GLN A 590 -46.93 -8.72 -63.77
N VAL A 591 -46.87 -9.36 -64.94
CA VAL A 591 -45.81 -10.28 -65.34
C VAL A 591 -45.27 -9.81 -66.69
N GLN A 592 -44.00 -9.38 -66.71
CA GLN A 592 -43.34 -8.85 -67.90
C GLN A 592 -41.98 -9.54 -68.10
N ALA A 593 -41.67 -9.89 -69.35
CA ALA A 593 -40.37 -10.41 -69.76
C ALA A 593 -39.91 -9.71 -71.04
N GLY A 594 -38.61 -9.44 -71.18
CA GLY A 594 -38.06 -8.76 -72.36
C GLY A 594 -38.11 -9.59 -73.65
N ALA A 595 -38.18 -10.92 -73.55
CA ALA A 595 -38.19 -11.82 -74.69
C ALA A 595 -39.46 -12.69 -74.76
N GLN A 596 -39.71 -13.54 -73.75
CA GLN A 596 -40.84 -14.46 -73.75
C GLN A 596 -41.45 -14.65 -72.36
N VAL A 597 -42.78 -14.83 -72.32
CA VAL A 597 -43.51 -15.38 -71.17
C VAL A 597 -44.13 -16.69 -71.63
N VAL A 598 -43.82 -17.79 -70.95
CA VAL A 598 -44.37 -19.12 -71.23
C VAL A 598 -45.25 -19.53 -70.05
N ILE A 599 -46.52 -19.81 -70.33
CA ILE A 599 -47.47 -20.37 -69.36
C ILE A 599 -47.85 -21.75 -69.89
N ASP A 600 -47.34 -22.80 -69.25
CA ASP A 600 -47.65 -24.19 -69.56
C ASP A 600 -48.56 -24.76 -68.47
N ALA A 601 -49.67 -25.37 -68.87
CA ALA A 601 -50.63 -25.99 -67.98
C ALA A 601 -51.04 -27.35 -68.55
N GLY A 602 -50.80 -28.44 -67.78
CA GLY A 602 -50.99 -29.79 -68.30
C GLY A 602 -52.45 -30.19 -68.57
N ALA A 603 -53.40 -29.67 -67.81
CA ALA A 603 -54.82 -30.04 -67.94
C ALA A 603 -55.70 -28.90 -68.49
N GLN A 604 -55.56 -27.69 -67.93
CA GLN A 604 -56.42 -26.57 -68.27
C GLN A 604 -55.75 -25.24 -67.93
N LEU A 605 -55.85 -24.27 -68.84
CA LEU A 605 -55.56 -22.85 -68.57
C LEU A 605 -56.87 -22.06 -68.68
N THR A 606 -57.20 -21.26 -67.66
CA THR A 606 -58.40 -20.42 -67.65
C THR A 606 -58.03 -18.97 -67.40
N LEU A 607 -58.44 -18.09 -68.29
CA LEU A 607 -58.36 -16.64 -68.14
C LEU A 607 -59.79 -16.13 -67.95
N SER A 608 -60.05 -15.30 -66.96
CA SER A 608 -61.38 -14.78 -66.68
C SER A 608 -61.35 -13.31 -66.32
N CYS A 609 -62.31 -12.54 -66.83
CA CYS A 609 -62.44 -11.11 -66.57
C CYS A 609 -63.91 -10.70 -66.72
N GLY A 610 -64.48 -10.00 -65.73
CA GLY A 610 -65.83 -9.42 -65.82
C GLY A 610 -66.95 -10.42 -66.13
N GLY A 611 -66.82 -11.69 -65.71
CA GLY A 611 -67.76 -12.77 -66.02
C GLY A 611 -67.56 -13.46 -67.38
N GLN A 612 -66.64 -12.96 -68.21
CA GLN A 612 -66.21 -13.62 -69.46
C GLN A 612 -64.96 -14.46 -69.22
N HIS A 613 -64.70 -15.46 -70.07
CA HIS A 613 -63.55 -16.34 -69.95
C HIS A 613 -63.01 -16.89 -71.28
N LEU A 614 -61.72 -17.24 -71.26
CA LEU A 614 -61.04 -18.05 -72.24
C LEU A 614 -60.49 -19.30 -71.53
N VAL A 615 -60.83 -20.48 -72.01
CA VAL A 615 -60.41 -21.77 -71.44
C VAL A 615 -59.68 -22.58 -72.51
N LEU A 616 -58.44 -22.97 -72.22
CA LEU A 616 -57.64 -23.85 -73.07
C LEU A 616 -57.57 -25.22 -72.40
N THR A 617 -57.92 -26.26 -73.14
CA THR A 617 -57.81 -27.67 -72.74
C THR A 617 -57.24 -28.49 -73.90
N PRO A 618 -56.88 -29.78 -73.71
CA PRO A 618 -56.50 -30.65 -74.82
C PRO A 618 -57.55 -30.78 -75.94
N ALA A 619 -58.83 -30.45 -75.67
CA ALA A 619 -59.90 -30.49 -76.66
C ALA A 619 -60.01 -29.23 -77.54
N GLY A 620 -59.32 -28.13 -77.18
CA GLY A 620 -59.32 -26.89 -77.96
C GLY A 620 -59.36 -25.61 -77.11
N ILE A 621 -59.55 -24.49 -77.81
CA ILE A 621 -59.69 -23.14 -77.23
C ILE A 621 -61.19 -22.81 -77.17
N PHE A 622 -61.71 -22.59 -75.97
CA PHE A 622 -63.11 -22.27 -75.70
C PHE A 622 -63.22 -20.84 -75.17
N SER A 623 -64.20 -20.09 -75.65
CA SER A 623 -64.45 -18.70 -75.25
C SER A 623 -65.93 -18.52 -74.92
N SER A 624 -66.25 -17.75 -73.86
CA SER A 624 -67.63 -17.44 -73.48
C SER A 624 -68.33 -16.45 -74.42
N SER A 625 -67.56 -15.77 -75.28
CA SER A 625 -68.03 -14.85 -76.30
C SER A 625 -67.19 -14.95 -77.58
N LEU A 626 -67.67 -14.38 -78.69
CA LEU A 626 -66.86 -14.29 -79.93
C LEU A 626 -65.60 -13.43 -79.71
N ILE A 627 -64.47 -13.85 -80.31
CA ILE A 627 -63.22 -13.08 -80.29
C ILE A 627 -63.36 -11.89 -81.26
N VAL A 628 -63.20 -10.66 -80.75
CA VAL A 628 -63.31 -9.43 -81.55
C VAL A 628 -61.92 -8.84 -81.76
N LEU A 629 -61.61 -8.40 -82.99
CA LEU A 629 -60.39 -7.68 -83.32
C LEU A 629 -60.48 -6.22 -82.83
N GLY A 630 -59.60 -5.81 -81.92
CA GLY A 630 -59.56 -4.45 -81.35
C GLY A 630 -59.12 -4.44 -79.89
N GLY A 631 -59.18 -3.26 -79.24
CA GLY A 631 -58.76 -3.07 -77.85
C GLY A 631 -57.37 -2.44 -77.74
N VAL A 632 -57.21 -1.51 -76.79
CA VAL A 632 -55.93 -0.85 -76.51
C VAL A 632 -55.32 -1.52 -75.26
N PRO A 633 -54.08 -2.04 -75.32
CA PRO A 633 -53.42 -2.59 -74.15
C PRO A 633 -53.23 -1.51 -73.09
N ILE A 634 -53.50 -1.85 -71.83
CA ILE A 634 -53.22 -0.96 -70.70
C ILE A 634 -51.70 -1.03 -70.43
N PRO A 635 -50.98 0.11 -70.43
CA PRO A 635 -49.57 0.13 -70.08
C PRO A 635 -49.34 -0.41 -68.66
N GLY A 636 -48.30 -1.22 -68.47
CA GLY A 636 -47.87 -1.64 -67.15
C GLY A 636 -47.46 -0.45 -66.27
N THR A 637 -47.45 -0.65 -64.96
CA THR A 637 -47.01 0.36 -63.99
C THR A 637 -45.52 0.11 -63.75
N PRO A 638 -44.64 1.12 -63.87
CA PRO A 638 -43.22 0.92 -63.62
C PRO A 638 -43.01 0.45 -62.17
N PRO A 639 -42.04 -0.46 -61.91
CA PRO A 639 -41.77 -0.94 -60.56
C PRO A 639 -41.26 0.21 -59.68
N ALA A 640 -41.84 0.37 -58.49
CA ALA A 640 -41.31 1.24 -57.45
C ALA A 640 -40.14 0.52 -56.77
N ILE A 641 -38.95 0.62 -57.36
CA ILE A 641 -37.73 0.04 -56.78
C ILE A 641 -37.21 1.03 -55.73
N HIS A 642 -37.30 0.66 -54.46
CA HIS A 642 -36.57 1.34 -53.40
C HIS A 642 -35.17 0.71 -53.32
N PRO A 643 -34.09 1.44 -53.66
CA PRO A 643 -32.75 0.89 -53.55
C PRO A 643 -32.45 0.56 -52.08
N PRO A 644 -31.71 -0.54 -51.80
CA PRO A 644 -31.25 -0.81 -50.45
C PRO A 644 -30.37 0.37 -49.98
N GLN A 645 -30.77 1.02 -48.90
CA GLN A 645 -29.97 2.09 -48.30
C GLN A 645 -28.74 1.49 -47.64
N LEU A 646 -27.55 2.01 -48.00
CA LEU A 646 -26.30 1.64 -47.34
C LEU A 646 -26.32 2.09 -45.87
N PRO A 647 -25.82 1.28 -44.93
CA PRO A 647 -25.64 1.73 -43.56
C PRO A 647 -24.60 2.87 -43.52
N GLY A 648 -25.03 4.11 -43.26
CA GLY A 648 -24.11 5.23 -42.99
C GLY A 648 -24.51 6.60 -43.55
N GLU A 649 -25.42 6.70 -44.51
CA GLU A 649 -25.90 8.00 -45.01
C GLU A 649 -27.30 8.31 -44.45
N SER A 650 -27.34 8.99 -43.30
CA SER A 650 -28.53 9.75 -42.91
C SER A 650 -28.24 11.23 -43.12
N GLU A 651 -28.87 11.84 -44.14
CA GLU A 651 -29.14 13.28 -44.07
C GLU A 651 -30.11 13.54 -42.90
N PRO A 652 -29.94 14.63 -42.13
CA PRO A 652 -30.87 14.97 -41.07
C PRO A 652 -32.22 15.39 -41.66
N GLN A 653 -33.23 14.53 -41.58
CA GLN A 653 -34.61 14.94 -41.86
C GLN A 653 -35.17 15.72 -40.68
N ALA A 654 -35.62 16.94 -40.98
CA ALA A 654 -36.33 17.82 -40.07
C ALA A 654 -37.61 17.15 -39.54
N ALA A 655 -37.86 17.33 -38.24
CA ALA A 655 -39.04 16.82 -37.53
C ALA A 655 -40.36 17.23 -38.22
N GLY A 656 -41.04 16.25 -38.82
CA GLY A 656 -42.42 16.37 -39.26
C GLY A 656 -43.39 16.26 -38.07
N ARG A 657 -44.28 17.24 -37.95
CA ARG A 657 -45.29 17.39 -36.89
C ARG A 657 -46.13 16.12 -36.66
N LEU A 658 -46.39 15.86 -35.37
CA LEU A 658 -47.42 14.95 -34.86
C LEU A 658 -48.79 15.19 -35.53
N MET A 659 -49.31 14.16 -36.18
CA MET A 659 -50.74 13.97 -36.42
C MET A 659 -51.22 12.87 -35.46
N THR A 660 -52.06 13.26 -34.51
CA THR A 660 -52.80 12.39 -33.59
C THR A 660 -53.99 11.78 -34.30
N LEU A 661 -54.15 10.44 -34.26
CA LEU A 661 -55.44 9.76 -34.40
C LEU A 661 -55.45 8.46 -33.56
N PRO A 662 -56.64 8.01 -33.10
CA PRO A 662 -56.81 7.25 -31.86
C PRO A 662 -56.65 5.74 -32.07
N LEU A 663 -55.93 5.09 -31.15
CA LEU A 663 -55.92 3.64 -30.99
C LEU A 663 -56.82 3.27 -29.81
N SER A 664 -58.01 2.75 -30.12
CA SER A 664 -58.73 1.87 -29.20
C SER A 664 -58.26 0.43 -29.45
N LEU A 665 -57.52 -0.16 -28.52
CA LEU A 665 -57.24 -1.59 -28.44
C LEU A 665 -57.94 -2.14 -27.18
N PRO A 666 -58.50 -3.36 -27.21
CA PRO A 666 -59.01 -4.01 -26.02
C PRO A 666 -57.88 -4.59 -25.16
N GLU A 667 -57.98 -4.39 -23.86
CA GLU A 667 -57.05 -4.88 -22.84
C GLU A 667 -57.08 -6.41 -22.72
N PHE A 668 -55.90 -7.03 -22.71
CA PHE A 668 -55.69 -8.35 -22.13
C PHE A 668 -55.04 -8.17 -20.76
N ALA A 669 -55.83 -8.38 -19.71
CA ALA A 669 -55.42 -8.28 -18.32
C ALA A 669 -54.48 -9.44 -17.94
N TRP A 670 -53.36 -9.10 -17.31
CA TRP A 670 -52.61 -10.01 -16.45
C TRP A 670 -52.87 -9.56 -15.01
N GLU A 671 -53.62 -10.37 -14.25
CA GLU A 671 -53.86 -10.14 -12.83
C GLU A 671 -52.57 -10.37 -12.04
N HIS A 672 -51.98 -9.31 -11.51
CA HIS A 672 -51.20 -9.33 -10.26
C HIS A 672 -51.46 -7.99 -9.56
N GLU A 673 -52.19 -8.04 -8.45
CA GLU A 673 -52.39 -6.90 -7.54
C GLU A 673 -51.08 -6.55 -6.82
N PRO A 674 -50.77 -5.26 -6.68
CA PRO A 674 -50.01 -4.77 -5.53
C PRO A 674 -50.86 -3.80 -4.69
N GLU A 675 -50.79 -3.98 -3.36
CA GLU A 675 -51.35 -3.09 -2.34
C GLU A 675 -50.86 -1.62 -2.44
N PRO A 676 -51.60 -0.64 -1.88
CA PRO A 676 -51.41 0.78 -2.20
C PRO A 676 -50.21 1.41 -1.48
N VAL A 677 -49.44 2.20 -2.23
CA VAL A 677 -48.41 3.12 -1.69
C VAL A 677 -49.03 4.52 -1.59
N GLU A 678 -48.94 5.13 -0.41
CA GLU A 678 -49.35 6.51 -0.13
C GLU A 678 -48.58 7.52 -1.01
N VAL A 679 -49.33 8.45 -1.62
CA VAL A 679 -48.80 9.56 -2.42
C VAL A 679 -48.47 10.75 -1.51
N LEU A 680 -47.20 11.13 -1.41
CA LEU A 680 -46.78 12.44 -0.89
C LEU A 680 -46.86 13.50 -2.01
N PRO A 681 -47.28 14.75 -1.74
CA PRO A 681 -47.45 15.77 -2.77
C PRO A 681 -46.11 16.37 -3.23
N GLU A 682 -46.01 16.70 -4.52
CA GLU A 682 -44.86 17.37 -5.15
C GLU A 682 -44.64 18.81 -4.63
N PRO A 683 -43.39 19.31 -4.61
CA PRO A 683 -43.10 20.66 -4.12
C PRO A 683 -43.48 21.74 -5.14
N VAL A 684 -44.22 22.73 -4.68
CA VAL A 684 -44.61 23.92 -5.46
C VAL A 684 -43.40 24.83 -5.65
N VAL A 685 -42.94 25.00 -6.90
CA VAL A 685 -41.93 26.00 -7.27
C VAL A 685 -42.58 27.38 -7.32
N CYS A 686 -42.01 28.36 -6.60
CA CYS A 686 -42.58 29.70 -6.53
C CYS A 686 -42.32 30.54 -7.80
N GLU A 687 -43.24 31.45 -8.08
CA GLU A 687 -43.28 32.28 -9.29
C GLU A 687 -42.01 33.15 -9.50
N ASN A 688 -41.31 33.47 -8.41
CA ASN A 688 -40.04 34.20 -8.45
C ASN A 688 -38.86 33.38 -9.00
N CYS A 689 -38.87 32.06 -8.83
CA CYS A 689 -37.86 31.17 -9.42
C CYS A 689 -38.05 31.08 -10.95
N LEU A 690 -39.32 31.11 -11.40
CA LEU A 690 -39.67 31.08 -12.82
C LEU A 690 -39.30 32.39 -13.54
N LEU A 691 -39.44 33.53 -12.85
CA LEU A 691 -39.04 34.84 -13.37
C LEU A 691 -37.52 35.01 -13.50
N ARG A 692 -36.72 34.42 -12.59
CA ARG A 692 -35.24 34.43 -12.70
C ARG A 692 -34.72 33.61 -13.87
N ALA A 693 -35.32 32.45 -14.13
CA ALA A 693 -34.96 31.61 -15.28
C ALA A 693 -35.27 32.30 -16.62
N ARG A 694 -36.36 33.08 -16.69
CA ARG A 694 -36.76 33.81 -17.89
C ARG A 694 -35.84 34.99 -18.22
N ASN A 695 -35.31 35.67 -17.21
CA ASN A 695 -34.41 36.83 -17.40
C ASN A 695 -32.98 36.43 -17.80
N GLN A 696 -32.53 35.21 -17.51
CA GLN A 696 -31.22 34.71 -17.97
C GLN A 696 -31.22 34.28 -19.45
N ALA A 697 -32.39 33.98 -20.03
CA ALA A 697 -32.51 33.52 -21.42
C ALA A 697 -32.52 34.65 -22.47
N GLN A 698 -32.63 35.92 -22.08
CA GLN A 698 -32.71 37.07 -23.01
C GLN A 698 -31.38 37.82 -23.21
N GLY A 699 -30.26 37.31 -22.70
CA GLY A 699 -28.94 37.97 -22.76
C GLY A 699 -28.03 37.62 -23.93
N THR A 700 -28.43 36.75 -24.86
CA THR A 700 -27.53 36.16 -25.88
C THR A 700 -28.03 36.36 -27.31
N VAL A 701 -28.14 37.61 -27.75
CA VAL A 701 -28.10 37.95 -29.19
C VAL A 701 -27.35 39.27 -29.38
N GLY A 702 -26.14 39.21 -29.95
CA GLY A 702 -25.49 40.36 -30.58
C GLY A 702 -23.98 40.44 -30.38
N ARG A 703 -23.20 39.95 -31.36
CA ARG A 703 -22.10 40.72 -31.96
C ARG A 703 -21.50 40.03 -33.20
N THR A 704 -21.31 40.88 -34.20
CA THR A 704 -20.81 40.72 -35.57
C THR A 704 -19.33 40.31 -35.66
N LEU A 705 -19.01 39.48 -36.65
CA LEU A 705 -17.66 39.23 -37.19
C LEU A 705 -17.22 40.38 -38.13
N PRO A 706 -15.95 40.80 -38.14
CA PRO A 706 -15.36 41.54 -39.24
C PRO A 706 -14.49 40.64 -40.14
N SER A 707 -14.38 41.08 -41.39
CA SER A 707 -13.67 40.50 -42.53
C SER A 707 -12.15 40.66 -42.52
N ALA A 708 -11.47 39.70 -43.16
CA ALA A 708 -10.20 39.76 -43.91
C ALA A 708 -8.90 40.16 -43.17
N VAL A 709 -7.95 39.23 -43.04
CA VAL A 709 -6.81 38.93 -43.96
C VAL A 709 -6.38 37.48 -43.72
#